data_AF-A0A1G0C5F4-F1
#
_entry.id   AF-A0A1G0C5F4-F1
#
_cell.length_a   1.000
_cell.length_b   1.000
_cell.length_c   1.000
_cell.angle_alpha   90.00
_cell.angle_beta   90.00
_cell.angle_gamma   90.00
#
_symmetry.space_group_name_H-M   'P 1'
#
loop_
_entity.id
_entity.type
_entity.pdbx_description
1 polymer ?
#
loop_
_entity_poly.entity_id
_entity_poly.type
_entity_poly.pdbx_seq_one_letter_code
_entity_poly.pdbx_strand_id
1 'polypeptide(L)'
;MKYVVAAKKGWWLLVLMCLLILKVSAQENGSAAPVILFEAHPNQQFGFDAFLYKEWSSEYTTWENAPQKPYKIPVKSVGFGQTDLVNARLVNSDTLRMDSLSFRIGENNQELAFVVKERSLLTLELPPMSKSYLLKAFYRGREIGQLNVVPYKLRTEKVYLIPLATTRVNIDSLQAKINRIYRQANVQVQLELLPVFTHDEWDASTLLDNPSEIHERYSNQMHDLRDLYIETHPDIDKKAYYLFLVPGFTDPGMRGYMVRNKALGFVKVDKSPRLSQTIARQLGYGMGFFKDSWMDEGPEKGTTRNLMDLPSGSEMNHKQWGQLRFSAHSYSLFDNYEDVRTNNGFVAYYFWKEKENGELDLGNGNFLAAIKHPYKKNYLSYHLNIDNILFRPLFTLGGKFINSLHFVMLVVLVFLLFYGGRKMNRWIDKRFKRVRLARFGWRLLQIGAVPYLIYLMVLFVNLGYSWFEVRSGKLDEMHGLSINRAIGYMAVNDNVKHPNEVDLSSELVIQRGKTWRKEERMPVLYFAVRKDKNGEWNKVRLQAHSDSLVLSTRDYAQKAESHYMVFNYIDEKGSFEQQRVFNHTGNEITDKLNIPDPAKRILLFVNGYRPTSIGHTFEENFADIKKKGLEFPDSRNLVYTFDRYEYWRPWNAIDLKFQKRINPSETFYADGHFSVSTSNHRSLINFTTTSAAYPKRCSHNKKHHCYTSTSAKNFLGNRTVRTINMHRVRPNKSGFKKRLKSGHIAGRNIYQMLNEVPNRSENDTLYIVAHSMGYAYALGIIEELRGKIQFGSFYIIAPENASVGKVHLSEWQDVWQYGSRFQKGRGDAPCLLDGVAPQVKANGLQNENRVYIPEKLYKKKGFFDSHFIGYYSWVLEIEKGRRGYIAPH
;
A
#
# COMPACT_ATOMS: atom_id res chain seq x y z
N MET A 1 65.44 3.93 -42.48
CA MET A 1 64.39 4.76 -43.10
C MET A 1 63.14 4.58 -42.25
N LYS A 2 62.69 5.65 -41.54
CA LYS A 2 61.30 5.96 -41.15
C LYS A 2 60.51 4.84 -40.39
N TYR A 3 60.07 4.93 -39.14
CA TYR A 3 59.75 6.05 -38.25
C TYR A 3 59.72 5.53 -36.80
N VAL A 4 60.33 6.27 -35.90
CA VAL A 4 60.18 6.16 -34.43
C VAL A 4 59.50 7.46 -33.96
N VAL A 5 58.78 7.37 -32.85
CA VAL A 5 58.12 8.45 -32.09
C VAL A 5 56.71 8.83 -32.54
N ALA A 6 55.78 7.94 -32.21
CA ALA A 6 54.41 8.28 -31.83
C ALA A 6 54.42 8.88 -30.41
N ALA A 7 54.54 10.20 -30.30
CA ALA A 7 54.17 10.97 -29.12
C ALA A 7 54.18 12.46 -29.51
N LYS A 8 53.15 13.21 -29.09
CA LYS A 8 52.96 14.66 -29.33
C LYS A 8 52.52 15.05 -30.76
N LYS A 9 51.25 14.79 -31.11
CA LYS A 9 50.47 15.64 -32.05
C LYS A 9 48.96 15.36 -32.08
N GLY A 10 48.39 14.80 -31.01
CA GLY A 10 46.94 14.55 -30.89
C GLY A 10 46.18 15.57 -30.03
N TRP A 11 46.88 16.57 -29.46
CA TRP A 11 46.28 17.53 -28.52
C TRP A 11 45.88 18.88 -29.15
N TRP A 12 46.23 19.11 -30.42
CA TRP A 12 45.91 20.36 -31.13
C TRP A 12 44.65 20.29 -32.00
N LEU A 13 44.14 19.08 -32.31
CA LEU A 13 42.91 18.91 -33.10
C LEU A 13 41.63 18.82 -32.24
N LEU A 14 41.75 18.48 -30.95
CA LEU A 14 40.63 18.49 -30.01
C LEU A 14 40.30 19.90 -29.46
N VAL A 15 41.26 20.82 -29.51
CA VAL A 15 41.05 22.24 -29.14
C VAL A 15 40.39 23.01 -30.30
N LEU A 16 40.68 22.67 -31.57
CA LEU A 16 40.05 23.32 -32.72
C LEU A 16 38.61 22.85 -32.97
N MET A 17 38.25 21.62 -32.59
CA MET A 17 36.87 21.12 -32.76
C MET A 17 35.91 21.60 -31.65
N CYS A 18 36.44 22.01 -30.47
CA CYS A 18 35.65 22.68 -29.44
C CYS A 18 35.42 24.18 -29.71
N LEU A 19 36.17 24.78 -30.65
CA LEU A 19 36.00 26.19 -31.06
C LEU A 19 35.04 26.38 -32.26
N LEU A 20 34.54 25.29 -32.87
CA LEU A 20 33.65 25.34 -34.04
C LEU A 20 32.19 24.92 -33.79
N ILE A 21 31.81 24.56 -32.55
CA ILE A 21 30.40 24.37 -32.15
C ILE A 21 29.85 25.57 -31.35
N LEU A 22 30.68 26.60 -31.11
CA LEU A 22 30.26 27.89 -30.53
C LEU A 22 30.15 29.02 -31.58
N LYS A 23 29.77 28.70 -32.83
CA LYS A 23 29.47 29.71 -33.86
C LYS A 23 28.31 29.29 -34.78
N VAL A 24 27.14 29.06 -34.20
CA VAL A 24 25.85 29.32 -34.89
C VAL A 24 24.90 29.94 -33.87
N SER A 25 24.98 31.26 -33.74
CA SER A 25 23.90 32.15 -33.27
C SER A 25 24.50 33.53 -33.02
N ALA A 26 24.92 34.19 -34.09
CA ALA A 26 25.10 35.63 -34.08
C ALA A 26 24.71 36.16 -35.45
N GLN A 27 23.41 36.39 -35.66
CA GLN A 27 22.92 37.61 -36.30
C GLN A 27 21.39 37.74 -36.15
N GLU A 28 20.94 38.27 -35.03
CA GLU A 28 19.78 39.18 -35.00
C GLU A 28 20.18 40.34 -34.08
N ASN A 29 20.79 41.37 -34.66
CA ASN A 29 20.90 42.68 -34.01
C ASN A 29 19.54 43.36 -34.09
N GLY A 30 18.63 42.95 -33.20
CA GLY A 30 17.50 43.75 -32.76
C GLY A 30 17.73 44.08 -31.29
N SER A 31 17.70 45.36 -30.92
CA SER A 31 17.76 45.80 -29.52
C SER A 31 16.75 44.99 -28.69
N ALA A 32 17.25 44.11 -27.81
CA ALA A 32 16.39 43.29 -26.97
C ALA A 32 15.62 44.19 -26.01
N ALA A 33 14.29 44.03 -25.96
CA ALA A 33 13.45 44.80 -25.06
C ALA A 33 13.89 44.61 -23.59
N PRO A 34 13.79 45.65 -22.76
CA PRO A 34 14.13 45.58 -21.34
C PRO A 34 13.24 44.57 -20.60
N VAL A 35 13.82 43.80 -19.68
CA VAL A 35 13.11 42.73 -18.93
C VAL A 35 13.39 42.86 -17.44
N ILE A 36 12.37 42.62 -16.62
CA ILE A 36 12.48 42.50 -15.17
C ILE A 36 12.36 41.02 -14.75
N LEU A 37 13.37 40.53 -14.04
CA LEU A 37 13.35 39.24 -13.35
C LEU A 37 13.28 39.49 -11.84
N PHE A 38 12.26 38.94 -11.19
CA PHE A 38 12.17 39.01 -9.73
C PHE A 38 13.10 37.98 -9.08
N GLU A 39 13.71 38.36 -7.97
CA GLU A 39 14.58 37.49 -7.18
C GLU A 39 14.37 37.69 -5.67
N ALA A 40 14.75 36.68 -4.89
CA ALA A 40 14.67 36.70 -3.44
C ALA A 40 15.47 37.88 -2.84
N HIS A 41 14.87 38.64 -1.93
CA HIS A 41 15.59 39.65 -1.16
C HIS A 41 16.35 38.98 0.00
N PRO A 42 17.62 39.34 0.29
CA PRO A 42 18.40 38.72 1.38
C PRO A 42 17.75 38.82 2.77
N ASN A 43 17.04 39.93 3.02
CA ASN A 43 16.31 40.19 4.27
C ASN A 43 14.81 39.88 4.17
N GLN A 44 14.37 39.12 3.16
CA GLN A 44 12.96 38.71 3.11
C GLN A 44 12.60 37.88 4.35
N GLN A 45 11.37 38.02 4.80
CA GLN A 45 10.87 37.27 5.96
C GLN A 45 10.18 35.96 5.56
N PHE A 46 9.59 35.92 4.37
CA PHE A 46 8.81 34.78 3.87
C PHE A 46 9.48 34.12 2.65
N GLY A 47 8.78 33.22 1.97
CA GLY A 47 9.31 32.40 0.87
C GLY A 47 9.32 33.11 -0.48
N PHE A 48 10.30 32.75 -1.31
CA PHE A 48 10.37 33.11 -2.72
C PHE A 48 10.78 31.87 -3.51
N ASP A 49 9.98 31.51 -4.51
CA ASP A 49 10.12 30.30 -5.30
C ASP A 49 10.22 30.67 -6.78
N ALA A 50 11.41 30.49 -7.34
CA ALA A 50 11.68 30.70 -8.75
C ALA A 50 11.75 29.36 -9.49
N PHE A 51 11.30 29.37 -10.74
CA PHE A 51 11.44 28.21 -11.61
C PHE A 51 12.90 28.02 -12.03
N LEU A 52 13.59 27.07 -11.38
CA LEU A 52 14.99 26.73 -11.65
C LEU A 52 15.17 25.35 -12.30
N TYR A 53 14.22 24.45 -12.10
CA TYR A 53 14.33 23.04 -12.50
C TYR A 53 13.20 22.66 -13.45
N LYS A 54 13.55 22.18 -14.65
CA LYS A 54 12.60 21.85 -15.72
C LYS A 54 11.60 20.76 -15.32
N GLU A 55 12.02 19.86 -14.43
CA GLU A 55 11.25 18.74 -13.88
C GLU A 55 9.98 19.23 -13.16
N TRP A 56 10.02 20.44 -12.57
CA TRP A 56 8.87 21.04 -11.88
C TRP A 56 8.07 22.02 -12.76
N SER A 57 8.25 22.00 -14.09
CA SER A 57 7.60 22.96 -15.00
C SER A 57 6.07 22.96 -14.92
N SER A 58 5.45 21.81 -14.64
CA SER A 58 4.00 21.67 -14.49
C SER A 58 3.44 22.39 -13.26
N GLU A 59 4.30 22.80 -12.33
CA GLU A 59 3.90 23.46 -11.09
C GLU A 59 3.74 24.97 -11.24
N TYR A 60 4.29 25.56 -12.30
CA TYR A 60 4.35 27.00 -12.48
C TYR A 60 3.48 27.48 -13.64
N THR A 61 2.88 28.64 -13.45
CA THR A 61 2.15 29.35 -14.53
C THR A 61 3.15 29.91 -15.55
N THR A 62 2.90 29.66 -16.84
CA THR A 62 3.70 30.24 -17.93
C THR A 62 3.09 31.57 -18.37
N TRP A 63 3.92 32.59 -18.56
CA TRP A 63 3.53 33.79 -19.29
C TRP A 63 3.89 33.62 -20.77
N GLU A 64 2.96 33.07 -21.55
CA GLU A 64 3.17 32.70 -22.96
C GLU A 64 3.50 33.90 -23.87
N ASN A 65 2.94 35.08 -23.58
CA ASN A 65 3.10 36.28 -24.41
C ASN A 65 4.16 37.26 -23.88
N ALA A 66 5.15 36.78 -23.14
CA ALA A 66 6.20 37.64 -22.59
C ALA A 66 7.01 38.33 -23.72
N PRO A 67 7.44 39.60 -23.55
CA PRO A 67 8.14 40.39 -24.59
C PRO A 67 9.42 39.79 -25.17
N GLN A 68 10.02 38.85 -24.44
CA GLN A 68 11.27 38.15 -24.77
C GLN A 68 10.97 36.77 -25.34
N LYS A 69 10.72 35.80 -24.45
CA LYS A 69 10.28 34.42 -24.68
C LYS A 69 9.37 34.00 -23.52
N PRO A 70 8.45 33.04 -23.73
CA PRO A 70 7.66 32.46 -22.65
C PRO A 70 8.53 32.04 -21.47
N TYR A 71 8.15 32.43 -20.26
CA TYR A 71 8.85 32.02 -19.04
C TYR A 71 7.87 31.74 -17.89
N LYS A 72 8.34 31.02 -16.86
CA LYS A 72 7.54 30.65 -15.69
C LYS A 72 7.54 31.78 -14.65
N ILE A 73 6.35 32.16 -14.21
CA ILE A 73 6.16 33.25 -13.25
C ILE A 73 6.61 32.78 -11.86
N PRO A 74 7.57 33.46 -11.21
CA PRO A 74 7.97 33.14 -9.83
C PRO A 74 6.82 33.40 -8.85
N VAL A 75 6.89 32.78 -7.67
CA VAL A 75 5.88 32.92 -6.61
C VAL A 75 6.54 33.39 -5.32
N LYS A 76 5.98 34.41 -4.69
CA LYS A 76 6.38 34.92 -3.36
C LYS A 76 5.26 34.63 -2.37
N SER A 77 5.60 34.13 -1.19
CA SER A 77 4.67 34.13 -0.06
C SER A 77 4.89 35.36 0.82
N VAL A 78 3.82 35.83 1.45
CA VAL A 78 3.82 36.90 2.47
C VAL A 78 2.88 36.53 3.62
N GLY A 79 3.04 37.18 4.78
CA GLY A 79 2.08 37.07 5.87
C GLY A 79 0.77 37.78 5.52
N PHE A 80 -0.37 37.21 5.92
CA PHE A 80 -1.68 37.85 5.75
C PHE A 80 -1.70 39.23 6.42
N GLY A 81 -1.90 40.29 5.61
CA GLY A 81 -1.88 41.66 6.10
C GLY A 81 -0.49 42.14 6.54
N GLN A 82 0.59 41.51 6.09
CA GLN A 82 1.98 41.90 6.40
C GLN A 82 2.75 42.25 5.13
N THR A 83 3.76 43.10 5.26
CA THR A 83 4.68 43.45 4.16
C THR A 83 5.85 42.47 4.09
N ASP A 84 6.50 42.41 2.92
CA ASP A 84 7.79 41.74 2.76
C ASP A 84 8.56 42.37 1.60
N LEU A 85 9.85 42.04 1.49
CA LEU A 85 10.73 42.58 0.46
C LEU A 85 10.91 41.59 -0.70
N VAL A 86 11.01 42.14 -1.91
CA VAL A 86 11.43 41.41 -3.10
C VAL A 86 12.37 42.26 -3.94
N ASN A 87 13.33 41.61 -4.60
CA ASN A 87 14.22 42.28 -5.54
C ASN A 87 13.71 42.10 -6.98
N ALA A 88 13.98 43.11 -7.82
CA ALA A 88 13.72 43.10 -9.24
C ALA A 88 15.00 43.47 -9.98
N ARG A 89 15.51 42.54 -10.78
CA ARG A 89 16.73 42.67 -11.58
C ARG A 89 16.39 43.02 -13.01
N LEU A 90 17.04 44.07 -13.52
CA LEU A 90 16.90 44.55 -14.88
C LEU A 90 17.91 43.86 -15.80
N VAL A 91 17.42 43.28 -16.89
CA VAL A 91 18.23 42.60 -17.92
C VAL A 91 18.08 43.35 -19.25
N ASN A 92 19.18 43.46 -20.02
CA ASN A 92 19.31 44.21 -21.29
C ASN A 92 19.11 45.74 -21.12
N SER A 93 19.99 46.38 -20.35
CA SER A 93 19.73 47.70 -19.74
C SER A 93 20.44 48.92 -20.32
N ASP A 94 21.08 48.81 -21.48
CA ASP A 94 22.11 49.78 -21.90
C ASP A 94 21.57 51.20 -22.19
N THR A 95 20.25 51.44 -22.18
CA THR A 95 19.63 52.76 -22.43
C THR A 95 18.37 53.08 -21.59
N LEU A 96 18.15 52.41 -20.46
CA LEU A 96 16.90 52.55 -19.67
C LEU A 96 16.86 53.81 -18.79
N ARG A 97 15.81 54.63 -18.93
CA ARG A 97 15.48 55.70 -17.98
C ARG A 97 14.53 55.17 -16.90
N MET A 98 14.89 55.36 -15.62
CA MET A 98 14.14 54.85 -14.46
C MET A 98 12.78 55.54 -14.28
N ASP A 99 12.61 56.76 -14.79
CA ASP A 99 11.35 57.52 -14.81
C ASP A 99 10.21 56.83 -15.57
N SER A 100 10.56 55.88 -16.45
CA SER A 100 9.63 55.20 -17.34
C SER A 100 9.25 53.80 -16.84
N LEU A 101 9.73 53.40 -15.65
CA LEU A 101 9.49 52.11 -15.01
C LEU A 101 8.43 52.26 -13.91
N SER A 102 7.42 51.39 -13.93
CA SER A 102 6.41 51.32 -12.86
C SER A 102 6.09 49.87 -12.49
N PHE A 103 5.73 49.64 -11.23
CA PHE A 103 5.32 48.33 -10.73
C PHE A 103 3.89 48.43 -10.26
N ARG A 104 3.00 47.58 -10.77
CA ARG A 104 1.56 47.68 -10.51
C ARG A 104 0.95 46.35 -10.13
N ILE A 105 -0.01 46.40 -9.23
CA ILE A 105 -0.83 45.24 -8.84
C ILE A 105 -1.95 45.08 -9.86
N GLY A 106 -2.04 43.91 -10.49
CA GLY A 106 -2.91 43.69 -11.65
C GLY A 106 -4.42 43.87 -11.39
N GLU A 107 -4.90 43.70 -10.15
CA GLU A 107 -6.34 43.75 -9.84
C GLU A 107 -6.89 45.19 -9.69
N ASN A 108 -6.10 46.10 -9.11
CA ASN A 108 -6.52 47.47 -8.78
C ASN A 108 -5.61 48.54 -9.42
N ASN A 109 -4.63 48.13 -10.21
CA ASN A 109 -3.63 48.98 -10.85
C ASN A 109 -2.86 49.88 -9.87
N GLN A 110 -2.81 49.50 -8.58
CA GLN A 110 -2.07 50.23 -7.55
C GLN A 110 -0.57 50.17 -7.85
N GLU A 111 0.07 51.34 -7.89
CA GLU A 111 1.50 51.48 -8.15
C GLU A 111 2.32 51.30 -6.86
N LEU A 112 3.44 50.58 -6.98
CA LEU A 112 4.39 50.32 -5.89
C LEU A 112 5.66 51.13 -6.07
N ALA A 113 6.10 51.77 -4.99
CA ALA A 113 7.40 52.41 -4.92
C ALA A 113 8.53 51.37 -4.93
N PHE A 114 9.69 51.77 -5.46
CA PHE A 114 10.90 50.95 -5.47
C PHE A 114 12.12 51.79 -5.11
N VAL A 115 13.13 51.13 -4.55
CA VAL A 115 14.43 51.75 -4.20
C VAL A 115 15.50 51.16 -5.11
N VAL A 116 16.23 52.03 -5.81
CA VAL A 116 17.38 51.62 -6.63
C VAL A 116 18.56 51.30 -5.71
N LYS A 117 19.09 50.08 -5.79
CA LYS A 117 20.31 49.68 -5.05
C LYS A 117 21.54 49.75 -5.92
N GLU A 118 21.43 49.28 -7.15
CA GLU A 118 22.47 49.32 -8.19
C GLU A 118 21.83 49.61 -9.55
N ARG A 119 22.65 49.88 -10.58
CA ARG A 119 22.17 50.24 -11.93
C ARG A 119 21.18 49.22 -12.53
N SER A 120 21.23 47.96 -12.10
CA SER A 120 20.37 46.86 -12.56
C SER A 120 19.57 46.15 -11.45
N LEU A 121 19.60 46.65 -10.20
CA LEU A 121 18.93 46.00 -9.06
C LEU A 121 18.04 46.97 -8.28
N LEU A 122 16.77 46.62 -8.16
CA LEU A 122 15.73 47.38 -7.50
C LEU A 122 15.14 46.57 -6.35
N THR A 123 14.75 47.22 -5.26
CA THR A 123 14.04 46.59 -4.14
C THR A 123 12.65 47.17 -4.02
N LEU A 124 11.66 46.29 -3.87
CA LEU A 124 10.26 46.63 -3.64
C LEU A 124 9.80 46.15 -2.27
N GLU A 125 8.97 46.97 -1.63
CA GLU A 125 8.17 46.55 -0.47
C GLU A 125 6.78 46.15 -0.94
N LEU A 126 6.42 44.89 -0.68
CA LEU A 126 5.12 44.33 -1.02
C LEU A 126 4.09 44.78 0.01
N PRO A 127 2.91 45.29 -0.40
CA PRO A 127 1.93 45.84 0.52
C PRO A 127 1.21 44.75 1.34
N PRO A 128 0.63 45.12 2.49
CA PRO A 128 -0.03 44.18 3.40
C PRO A 128 -1.41 43.76 2.88
N MET A 129 -1.45 42.77 1.98
CA MET A 129 -2.70 42.27 1.38
C MET A 129 -3.22 40.99 2.05
N SER A 130 -4.53 40.78 1.90
CA SER A 130 -5.27 39.62 2.41
C SER A 130 -5.63 38.58 1.33
N LYS A 131 -5.49 38.96 0.05
CA LYS A 131 -5.75 38.11 -1.12
C LYS A 131 -4.50 38.00 -1.98
N SER A 132 -4.37 36.89 -2.71
CA SER A 132 -3.29 36.73 -3.68
C SER A 132 -3.42 37.75 -4.80
N TYR A 133 -2.29 38.20 -5.34
CA TYR A 133 -2.28 39.21 -6.39
C TYR A 133 -1.09 39.02 -7.33
N LEU A 134 -1.25 39.48 -8.57
CA LEU A 134 -0.19 39.48 -9.58
C LEU A 134 0.49 40.85 -9.59
N LEU A 135 1.77 40.90 -9.25
CA LEU A 135 2.61 42.08 -9.42
C LEU A 135 3.18 42.10 -10.84
N LYS A 136 3.03 43.22 -11.53
CA LYS A 136 3.47 43.42 -12.91
C LYS A 136 4.43 44.60 -12.99
N ALA A 137 5.53 44.43 -13.72
CA ALA A 137 6.47 45.51 -14.04
C ALA A 137 6.17 46.05 -15.44
N PHE A 138 6.16 47.37 -15.61
CA PHE A 138 5.91 48.04 -16.88
C PHE A 138 7.03 49.01 -17.23
N TYR A 139 7.46 49.01 -18.48
CA TYR A 139 8.36 50.01 -19.04
C TYR A 139 7.71 50.69 -20.25
N ARG A 140 7.57 52.02 -20.20
CA ARG A 140 6.88 52.83 -21.24
C ARG A 140 5.50 52.27 -21.61
N GLY A 141 4.75 51.80 -20.62
CA GLY A 141 3.42 51.21 -20.80
C GLY A 141 3.39 49.75 -21.28
N ARG A 142 4.54 49.14 -21.61
CA ARG A 142 4.65 47.72 -21.98
C ARG A 142 4.98 46.88 -20.75
N GLU A 143 4.27 45.76 -20.56
CA GLU A 143 4.53 44.82 -19.47
C GLU A 143 5.84 44.06 -19.73
N ILE A 144 6.75 44.01 -18.75
CA ILE A 144 8.12 43.46 -18.87
C ILE A 144 8.54 42.50 -17.75
N GLY A 145 7.66 42.20 -16.80
CA GLY A 145 7.91 41.23 -15.72
C GLY A 145 6.66 40.94 -14.90
N GLN A 146 6.54 39.71 -14.39
CA GLN A 146 5.44 39.25 -13.54
C GLN A 146 5.95 38.50 -12.29
N LEU A 147 5.26 38.67 -11.16
CA LEU A 147 5.46 37.93 -9.91
C LEU A 147 4.09 37.63 -9.26
N ASN A 148 3.85 36.37 -8.93
CA ASN A 148 2.65 36.00 -8.17
C ASN A 148 2.92 36.11 -6.67
N VAL A 149 2.08 36.83 -5.92
CA VAL A 149 2.25 37.00 -4.47
C VAL A 149 1.05 36.39 -3.74
N VAL A 150 1.33 35.54 -2.75
CA VAL A 150 0.33 34.75 -2.03
C VAL A 150 0.41 35.02 -0.52
N PRO A 151 -0.59 35.68 0.09
CA PRO A 151 -0.64 35.89 1.53
C PRO A 151 -1.16 34.64 2.27
N TYR A 152 -0.45 34.23 3.32
CA TYR A 152 -0.86 33.13 4.21
C TYR A 152 -1.15 33.65 5.62
N LYS A 153 -2.27 33.21 6.23
CA LYS A 153 -2.56 33.49 7.66
C LYS A 153 -1.53 32.78 8.55
N LEU A 154 -1.16 33.36 9.68
CA LEU A 154 -0.28 32.67 10.64
C LEU A 154 -0.93 31.35 11.09
N ARG A 155 -0.14 30.29 11.14
CA ARG A 155 -0.51 29.01 11.77
C ARG A 155 0.53 28.61 12.79
N THR A 156 0.08 28.07 13.89
CA THR A 156 0.95 27.66 14.99
C THR A 156 0.77 26.16 15.23
N GLU A 157 1.87 25.42 15.21
CA GLU A 157 1.89 23.97 15.42
C GLU A 157 2.78 23.63 16.61
N LYS A 158 2.25 22.86 17.57
CA LYS A 158 2.99 22.39 18.73
C LYS A 158 3.75 21.11 18.38
N VAL A 159 5.01 21.04 18.77
CA VAL A 159 5.86 19.87 18.58
C VAL A 159 6.60 19.56 19.89
N TYR A 160 6.30 18.38 20.44
CA TYR A 160 6.98 17.83 21.60
C TYR A 160 8.18 16.99 21.17
N LEU A 161 9.33 17.26 21.78
CA LEU A 161 10.54 16.46 21.63
C LEU A 161 10.66 15.54 22.85
N ILE A 162 10.72 14.23 22.61
CA ILE A 162 10.78 13.20 23.66
C ILE A 162 12.18 12.55 23.64
N PRO A 163 13.09 12.91 24.55
CA PRO A 163 14.40 12.29 24.59
C PRO A 163 14.37 10.89 25.24
N LEU A 164 15.01 9.89 24.62
CA LEU A 164 15.24 8.57 25.25
C LEU A 164 16.46 8.54 26.17
N ALA A 165 17.32 9.56 26.08
CA ALA A 165 18.51 9.70 26.90
C ALA A 165 18.77 11.18 27.19
N THR A 166 19.45 11.45 28.30
CA THR A 166 19.86 12.80 28.69
C THR A 166 20.61 13.48 27.54
N THR A 167 19.96 14.47 26.92
CA THR A 167 20.49 15.18 25.74
C THR A 167 20.49 16.67 26.00
N ARG A 168 21.62 17.34 25.73
CA ARG A 168 21.71 18.81 25.78
C ARG A 168 21.23 19.40 24.46
N VAL A 169 19.98 19.84 24.40
CA VAL A 169 19.39 20.52 23.23
C VAL A 169 19.08 21.97 23.60
N ASN A 170 19.59 22.93 22.83
CA ASN A 170 19.16 24.32 22.94
C ASN A 170 17.89 24.52 22.10
N ILE A 171 16.75 24.57 22.78
CA ILE A 171 15.42 24.63 22.15
C ILE A 171 15.18 25.93 21.42
N ASP A 172 15.60 27.08 21.96
CA ASP A 172 15.43 28.38 21.30
C ASP A 172 16.15 28.45 19.96
N SER A 173 17.41 27.98 19.92
CA SER A 173 18.22 27.93 18.71
C SER A 173 17.63 26.96 17.68
N LEU A 174 17.11 25.82 18.14
CA LEU A 174 16.47 24.80 17.32
C LEU A 174 15.18 25.34 16.69
N GLN A 175 14.32 25.93 17.51
CA GLN A 175 13.06 26.54 17.11
C GLN A 175 13.28 27.69 16.12
N ALA A 176 14.23 28.58 16.39
CA ALA A 176 14.54 29.70 15.49
C ALA A 176 14.94 29.22 14.08
N LYS A 177 15.75 28.15 13.99
CA LYS A 177 16.17 27.57 12.70
C LYS A 177 15.02 26.88 11.96
N ILE A 178 14.20 26.10 12.66
CA ILE A 178 13.03 25.46 12.06
C ILE A 178 12.02 26.51 11.60
N ASN A 179 11.76 27.54 12.41
CA ASN A 179 10.86 28.62 12.05
C ASN A 179 11.36 29.44 10.86
N ARG A 180 12.67 29.59 10.67
CA ARG A 180 13.21 30.20 9.43
C ARG A 180 12.80 29.43 8.17
N ILE A 181 12.69 28.11 8.25
CA ILE A 181 12.26 27.24 7.15
C ILE A 181 10.73 27.34 6.97
N TYR A 182 9.96 27.11 8.03
CA TYR A 182 8.49 27.03 7.97
C TYR A 182 7.78 28.38 7.79
N ARG A 183 8.47 29.50 8.08
CA ARG A 183 7.97 30.85 7.80
C ARG A 183 7.73 31.08 6.30
N GLN A 184 8.35 30.30 5.41
CA GLN A 184 8.04 30.33 3.97
C GLN A 184 6.55 30.01 3.67
N ALA A 185 5.86 29.26 4.55
CA ALA A 185 4.42 28.99 4.46
C ALA A 185 3.59 29.72 5.54
N ASN A 186 4.20 30.71 6.22
CA ASN A 186 3.70 31.37 7.43
C ASN A 186 3.21 30.40 8.51
N VAL A 187 4.01 29.33 8.73
CA VAL A 187 3.81 28.36 9.82
C VAL A 187 4.87 28.60 10.88
N GLN A 188 4.43 28.68 12.13
CA GLN A 188 5.24 28.81 13.32
C GLN A 188 5.18 27.50 14.12
N VAL A 189 6.33 26.87 14.28
CA VAL A 189 6.54 25.71 15.12
C VAL A 189 6.88 26.17 16.53
N GLN A 190 6.13 25.68 17.51
CA GLN A 190 6.42 25.81 18.94
C GLN A 190 7.02 24.49 19.43
N LEU A 191 8.29 24.52 19.81
CA LEU A 191 9.01 23.35 20.32
C LEU A 191 8.96 23.33 21.84
N GLU A 192 8.68 22.16 22.39
CA GLU A 192 8.79 21.89 23.81
C GLU A 192 9.60 20.60 24.02
N LEU A 193 10.60 20.66 24.90
CA LEU A 193 11.36 19.47 25.29
C LEU A 193 10.70 18.85 26.51
N LEU A 194 10.23 17.61 26.36
CA LEU A 194 9.65 16.85 27.45
C LEU A 194 10.73 16.17 28.29
N PRO A 195 10.40 15.72 29.51
CA PRO A 195 11.30 14.91 30.32
C PRO A 195 11.81 13.67 29.58
N VAL A 196 12.98 13.18 29.99
CA VAL A 196 13.55 11.94 29.41
C VAL A 196 12.59 10.79 29.66
N PHE A 197 12.22 10.11 28.58
CA PHE A 197 11.42 8.90 28.65
C PHE A 197 12.33 7.71 28.96
N THR A 198 12.31 7.25 30.20
CA THR A 198 13.13 6.14 30.69
C THR A 198 12.33 4.85 30.75
N HIS A 199 12.82 3.79 30.11
CA HIS A 199 12.24 2.45 30.19
C HIS A 199 13.33 1.38 30.04
N ASP A 200 13.15 0.22 30.68
CA ASP A 200 14.16 -0.86 30.72
C ASP A 200 14.54 -1.39 29.33
N GLU A 201 13.62 -1.32 28.37
CA GLU A 201 13.79 -1.81 26.99
C GLU A 201 14.30 -0.73 26.00
N TRP A 202 14.25 0.55 26.38
CA TRP A 202 14.55 1.68 25.48
C TRP A 202 15.52 2.64 26.16
N ASP A 203 16.81 2.46 25.87
CA ASP A 203 17.89 3.23 26.49
C ASP A 203 18.75 4.00 25.47
N ALA A 204 19.79 4.66 25.98
CA ALA A 204 20.73 5.45 25.18
C ALA A 204 21.56 4.63 24.16
N SER A 205 21.53 3.30 24.23
CA SER A 205 22.26 2.38 23.35
C SER A 205 21.38 1.73 22.28
N THR A 206 20.06 1.83 22.43
CA THR A 206 19.09 1.12 21.60
C THR A 206 18.96 1.79 20.22
N LEU A 207 19.42 1.11 19.17
CA LEU A 207 19.27 1.55 17.78
C LEU A 207 17.95 1.02 17.19
N LEU A 208 17.24 1.88 16.46
CA LEU A 208 15.99 1.48 15.81
C LEU A 208 16.23 0.77 14.47
N ASP A 209 15.40 -0.23 14.17
CA ASP A 209 15.33 -0.90 12.87
C ASP A 209 15.00 0.10 11.76
N ASN A 210 15.59 -0.11 10.59
CA ASN A 210 15.36 0.72 9.42
C ASN A 210 13.93 0.53 8.88
N PRO A 211 13.12 1.60 8.77
CA PRO A 211 11.77 1.56 8.23
C PRO A 211 11.74 1.65 6.69
N SER A 212 10.53 1.71 6.10
CA SER A 212 10.34 1.77 4.63
C SER A 212 10.92 3.05 4.01
N GLU A 213 11.62 2.94 2.88
CA GLU A 213 12.25 4.08 2.19
C GLU A 213 11.25 5.14 1.68
N ILE A 214 9.96 4.77 1.53
CA ILE A 214 8.92 5.65 0.96
C ILE A 214 7.99 6.28 2.01
N HIS A 215 8.38 6.23 3.30
CA HIS A 215 7.70 6.93 4.39
C HIS A 215 6.20 6.57 4.53
N GLU A 216 5.87 5.29 4.39
CA GLU A 216 4.49 4.78 4.39
C GLU A 216 4.08 4.06 5.70
N ARG A 217 5.06 3.48 6.43
CA ARG A 217 4.82 2.70 7.66
C ARG A 217 6.01 2.79 8.63
N TYR A 218 5.77 2.75 9.93
CA TYR A 218 6.85 2.61 10.92
C TYR A 218 7.31 1.15 11.03
N SER A 219 8.47 0.94 11.65
CA SER A 219 8.95 -0.40 12.02
C SER A 219 8.26 -0.87 13.31
N ASN A 220 8.29 -2.18 13.58
CA ASN A 220 7.69 -2.73 14.81
C ASN A 220 8.28 -2.08 16.08
N GLN A 221 9.59 -1.82 16.09
CA GLN A 221 10.28 -1.15 17.20
C GLN A 221 9.77 0.28 17.43
N MET A 222 9.43 0.99 16.35
CA MET A 222 8.83 2.32 16.43
C MET A 222 7.40 2.27 16.96
N HIS A 223 6.61 1.24 16.58
CA HIS A 223 5.28 0.99 17.15
C HIS A 223 5.37 0.74 18.65
N ASP A 224 6.25 -0.17 19.05
CA ASP A 224 6.46 -0.55 20.44
C ASP A 224 6.81 0.66 21.32
N LEU A 225 7.77 1.49 20.88
CA LEU A 225 8.18 2.68 21.61
C LEU A 225 7.06 3.73 21.71
N ARG A 226 6.32 3.96 20.61
CA ARG A 226 5.16 4.85 20.64
C ARG A 226 4.10 4.34 21.60
N ASP A 227 3.68 3.09 21.45
CA ASP A 227 2.53 2.54 22.17
C ASP A 227 2.81 2.55 23.66
N LEU A 228 4.04 2.19 24.06
CA LEU A 228 4.51 2.30 25.42
C LEU A 228 4.45 3.75 25.95
N TYR A 229 4.86 4.72 25.15
CA TYR A 229 4.79 6.14 25.54
C TYR A 229 3.33 6.61 25.72
N ILE A 230 2.43 6.23 24.81
CA ILE A 230 1.00 6.57 24.88
C ILE A 230 0.33 5.89 26.08
N GLU A 231 0.63 4.61 26.34
CA GLU A 231 0.10 3.86 27.50
C GLU A 231 0.51 4.52 28.83
N THR A 232 1.73 5.03 28.91
CA THR A 232 2.25 5.70 30.11
C THR A 232 1.81 7.17 30.23
N HIS A 233 1.27 7.76 29.17
CA HIS A 233 0.83 9.16 29.11
C HIS A 233 -0.58 9.28 28.50
N PRO A 234 -1.63 8.81 29.20
CA PRO A 234 -3.00 8.79 28.66
C PRO A 234 -3.56 10.17 28.32
N ASP A 235 -3.06 11.23 28.97
CA ASP A 235 -3.48 12.63 28.79
C ASP A 235 -2.66 13.39 27.73
N ILE A 236 -1.96 12.67 26.85
CA ILE A 236 -1.18 13.24 25.75
C ILE A 236 -2.00 14.23 24.88
N ASP A 237 -1.41 15.37 24.50
CA ASP A 237 -2.06 16.38 23.64
C ASP A 237 -2.29 15.82 22.23
N LYS A 238 -3.54 15.42 21.98
CA LYS A 238 -3.99 14.84 20.70
C LYS A 238 -3.93 15.83 19.53
N LYS A 239 -3.55 17.10 19.74
CA LYS A 239 -3.41 18.14 18.72
C LYS A 239 -1.98 18.67 18.62
N ALA A 240 -1.00 17.80 18.86
CA ALA A 240 0.42 18.12 18.72
C ALA A 240 1.17 17.06 17.92
N TYR A 241 2.38 17.42 17.48
CA TYR A 241 3.34 16.49 16.89
C TYR A 241 4.33 16.00 17.95
N TYR A 242 4.75 14.74 17.83
CA TYR A 242 5.67 14.08 18.74
C TYR A 242 6.89 13.58 18.00
N LEU A 243 8.08 14.00 18.41
CA LEU A 243 9.33 13.52 17.84
C LEU A 243 10.20 12.89 18.92
N PHE A 244 10.39 11.58 18.84
CA PHE A 244 11.34 10.86 19.69
C PHE A 244 12.77 11.20 19.27
N LEU A 245 13.58 11.64 20.22
CA LEU A 245 15.01 11.81 20.03
C LEU A 245 15.70 10.50 20.41
N VAL A 246 16.13 9.76 19.40
CA VAL A 246 16.66 8.40 19.52
C VAL A 246 18.19 8.36 19.32
N PRO A 247 18.91 7.35 19.85
CA PRO A 247 20.36 7.22 19.65
C PRO A 247 20.76 7.08 18.17
N GLY A 248 19.91 6.41 17.37
CA GLY A 248 20.10 6.26 15.94
C GLY A 248 19.30 5.10 15.36
N PHE A 249 19.66 4.75 14.13
CA PHE A 249 19.08 3.64 13.38
C PHE A 249 20.16 2.63 13.04
N THR A 250 19.78 1.40 12.68
CA THR A 250 20.71 0.37 12.25
C THR A 250 21.47 0.76 10.98
N ASP A 251 20.86 1.52 10.07
CA ASP A 251 21.59 2.25 9.02
C ASP A 251 22.19 3.55 9.58
N PRO A 252 23.53 3.68 9.67
CA PRO A 252 24.18 4.90 10.17
C PRO A 252 23.95 6.14 9.29
N GLY A 253 23.54 5.95 8.03
CA GLY A 253 23.16 7.00 7.09
C GLY A 253 21.79 7.64 7.41
N MET A 254 20.90 6.91 8.08
CA MET A 254 19.59 7.42 8.45
C MET A 254 19.66 8.37 9.64
N ARG A 255 18.96 9.51 9.52
CA ARG A 255 18.97 10.58 10.53
C ARG A 255 17.61 10.84 11.15
N GLY A 256 16.53 10.48 10.47
CA GLY A 256 15.20 10.57 11.02
C GLY A 256 14.19 9.90 10.11
N TYR A 257 13.05 9.56 10.69
CA TYR A 257 11.94 8.93 10.00
C TYR A 257 10.61 9.40 10.55
N MET A 258 9.68 9.69 9.66
CA MET A 258 8.31 10.09 9.96
C MET A 258 7.43 9.59 8.83
N VAL A 259 6.37 8.86 9.15
CA VAL A 259 5.39 8.44 8.15
C VAL A 259 4.65 9.69 7.65
N ARG A 260 4.38 9.74 6.34
CA ARG A 260 3.67 10.87 5.74
C ARG A 260 2.28 11.02 6.36
N ASN A 261 1.85 12.25 6.62
CA ASN A 261 0.58 12.59 7.31
C ASN A 261 0.48 12.20 8.78
N LYS A 262 1.56 11.77 9.42
CA LYS A 262 1.49 11.33 10.81
C LYS A 262 2.05 12.39 11.72
N ALA A 263 1.52 12.42 12.93
CA ALA A 263 1.91 13.35 13.96
C ALA A 263 3.03 12.81 14.85
N LEU A 264 3.69 11.72 14.44
CA LEU A 264 4.73 11.07 15.22
C LEU A 264 5.97 10.77 14.36
N GLY A 265 7.17 10.98 14.89
CA GLY A 265 8.41 10.72 14.18
C GLY A 265 9.57 10.39 15.12
N PHE A 266 10.67 9.93 14.53
CA PHE A 266 11.88 9.50 15.22
C PHE A 266 13.07 10.24 14.60
N VAL A 267 13.89 10.86 15.43
CA VAL A 267 15.01 11.68 14.99
C VAL A 267 16.25 11.29 15.76
N LYS A 268 17.33 10.98 15.04
CA LYS A 268 18.63 10.70 15.63
C LYS A 268 19.14 11.96 16.33
N VAL A 269 19.56 11.80 17.59
CA VAL A 269 20.23 12.86 18.34
C VAL A 269 21.50 13.29 17.59
N ASP A 270 21.62 14.60 17.32
CA ASP A 270 22.74 15.20 16.61
C ASP A 270 22.95 16.65 17.08
N LYS A 271 24.04 17.30 16.67
CA LYS A 271 24.29 18.72 16.97
C LYS A 271 23.56 19.62 15.96
N SER A 272 23.11 20.78 16.43
CA SER A 272 22.63 21.86 15.54
C SER A 272 23.79 22.37 14.66
N PRO A 273 23.61 22.68 13.36
CA PRO A 273 22.36 22.82 12.61
C PRO A 273 21.78 21.53 12.01
N ARG A 274 22.47 20.40 12.11
CA ARG A 274 22.00 19.15 11.48
C ARG A 274 20.71 18.66 12.12
N LEU A 275 20.61 18.71 13.45
CA LEU A 275 19.38 18.34 14.16
C LEU A 275 18.17 19.19 13.71
N SER A 276 18.32 20.51 13.60
CA SER A 276 17.25 21.40 13.10
C SER A 276 16.80 21.03 11.70
N GLN A 277 17.75 20.67 10.83
CA GLN A 277 17.46 20.32 9.45
C GLN A 277 16.71 18.99 9.34
N THR A 278 17.14 18.00 10.13
CA THR A 278 16.49 16.69 10.20
C THR A 278 15.06 16.81 10.73
N ILE A 279 14.86 17.54 11.83
CA ILE A 279 13.53 17.79 12.39
C ILE A 279 12.65 18.50 11.37
N ALA A 280 13.15 19.56 10.73
CA ALA A 280 12.40 20.29 9.73
C ALA A 280 11.95 19.39 8.57
N ARG A 281 12.83 18.50 8.09
CA ARG A 281 12.51 17.52 7.03
C ARG A 281 11.50 16.47 7.49
N GLN A 282 11.64 15.93 8.70
CA GLN A 282 10.68 14.97 9.24
C GLN A 282 9.28 15.56 9.37
N LEU A 283 9.20 16.77 9.94
CA LEU A 283 7.97 17.55 9.98
C LEU A 283 7.40 17.84 8.57
N GLY A 284 8.25 17.90 7.54
CA GLY A 284 7.83 18.04 6.16
C GLY A 284 7.04 16.81 5.66
N TYR A 285 7.50 15.60 6.00
CA TYR A 285 6.73 14.38 5.75
C TYR A 285 5.44 14.34 6.57
N GLY A 286 5.52 14.61 7.87
CA GLY A 286 4.39 14.54 8.79
C GLY A 286 3.33 15.60 8.51
N MET A 287 3.68 16.87 8.71
CA MET A 287 2.75 18.01 8.58
C MET A 287 2.40 18.32 7.14
N GLY A 288 3.35 18.15 6.20
CA GLY A 288 3.23 18.62 4.82
C GLY A 288 2.96 17.52 3.79
N PHE A 289 2.99 16.24 4.20
CA PHE A 289 2.93 15.10 3.28
C PHE A 289 4.00 15.14 2.17
N PHE A 290 5.13 15.79 2.44
CA PHE A 290 6.12 16.03 1.41
C PHE A 290 6.71 14.72 0.88
N LYS A 291 7.26 14.81 -0.32
CA LYS A 291 8.01 13.77 -1.01
C LYS A 291 9.45 14.23 -1.17
N ASP A 292 10.39 13.30 -1.18
CA ASP A 292 11.75 13.57 -1.63
C ASP A 292 11.76 14.23 -3.00
N SER A 293 12.67 15.18 -3.18
CA SER A 293 12.73 16.01 -4.40
C SER A 293 12.95 15.21 -5.68
N TRP A 294 13.61 14.04 -5.59
CA TRP A 294 13.89 13.14 -6.71
C TRP A 294 12.79 12.11 -6.98
N MET A 295 11.68 12.13 -6.22
CA MET A 295 10.51 11.32 -6.53
C MET A 295 9.68 11.96 -7.65
N ASP A 296 8.79 11.16 -8.27
CA ASP A 296 7.87 11.59 -9.33
C ASP A 296 8.55 12.32 -10.52
N GLU A 297 9.69 11.80 -10.99
CA GLU A 297 10.50 12.41 -12.07
C GLU A 297 11.09 13.79 -11.71
N GLY A 298 11.25 14.07 -10.42
CA GLY A 298 11.89 15.29 -9.93
C GLY A 298 13.41 15.33 -10.12
N PRO A 299 14.06 16.46 -9.78
CA PRO A 299 15.49 16.68 -9.97
C PRO A 299 16.38 15.63 -9.29
N GLU A 300 17.59 15.45 -9.82
CA GLU A 300 18.55 14.49 -9.27
C GLU A 300 18.89 14.80 -7.80
N LYS A 301 19.07 13.75 -7.00
CA LYS A 301 19.37 13.85 -5.57
C LYS A 301 20.62 14.71 -5.32
N GLY A 302 20.49 15.71 -4.45
CA GLY A 302 21.55 16.63 -4.07
C GLY A 302 21.78 17.80 -5.02
N THR A 303 20.91 17.98 -6.02
CA THR A 303 21.01 19.08 -6.99
C THR A 303 20.16 20.31 -6.62
N THR A 304 19.30 20.18 -5.60
CA THR A 304 18.37 21.24 -5.21
C THR A 304 18.62 21.74 -3.79
N ARG A 305 18.13 22.96 -3.53
CA ARG A 305 18.09 23.55 -2.19
C ARG A 305 16.81 23.22 -1.42
N ASN A 306 15.94 22.39 -1.99
CA ASN A 306 14.65 22.04 -1.41
C ASN A 306 14.82 21.25 -0.10
N LEU A 307 13.99 21.51 0.90
CA LEU A 307 13.97 20.85 2.21
C LEU A 307 13.98 19.32 2.12
N MET A 308 13.37 18.78 1.07
CA MET A 308 13.25 17.34 0.86
C MET A 308 14.42 16.73 0.08
N ASP A 309 15.43 17.54 -0.25
CA ASP A 309 16.65 17.07 -0.89
C ASP A 309 17.79 16.86 0.12
N LEU A 310 18.57 15.82 -0.12
CA LEU A 310 19.69 15.44 0.74
C LEU A 310 20.99 16.06 0.22
N PRO A 311 21.93 16.48 1.09
CA PRO A 311 21.93 16.28 2.54
C PRO A 311 21.43 17.49 3.37
N SER A 312 21.17 18.66 2.77
CA SER A 312 21.05 19.92 3.54
C SER A 312 20.16 21.00 2.92
N GLY A 313 19.14 20.66 2.15
CA GLY A 313 18.22 21.66 1.60
C GLY A 313 17.33 22.30 2.68
N SER A 314 16.94 23.57 2.52
CA SER A 314 16.19 24.35 3.52
C SER A 314 15.08 25.24 2.93
N GLU A 315 14.94 25.23 1.61
CA GLU A 315 13.94 26.00 0.87
C GLU A 315 12.70 25.14 0.59
N MET A 316 11.53 25.74 0.45
CA MET A 316 10.31 25.03 0.02
C MET A 316 9.78 25.68 -1.25
N ASN A 317 9.24 24.88 -2.15
CA ASN A 317 8.53 25.40 -3.30
C ASN A 317 7.10 25.82 -2.93
N HIS A 318 6.44 26.59 -3.80
CA HIS A 318 5.12 27.14 -3.50
C HIS A 318 4.02 26.09 -3.37
N LYS A 319 4.17 24.91 -3.99
CA LYS A 319 3.27 23.78 -3.79
C LYS A 319 3.40 23.17 -2.40
N GLN A 320 4.62 23.05 -1.89
CA GLN A 320 4.91 22.61 -0.52
C GLN A 320 4.36 23.59 0.51
N TRP A 321 4.41 24.91 0.23
CA TRP A 321 3.72 25.89 1.06
C TRP A 321 2.22 25.59 1.11
N GLY A 322 1.57 25.42 -0.05
CA GLY A 322 0.15 25.09 -0.15
C GLY A 322 -0.24 23.77 0.53
N GLN A 323 0.60 22.74 0.41
CA GLN A 323 0.42 21.46 1.09
C GLN A 323 0.35 21.66 2.61
N LEU A 324 1.33 22.33 3.23
CA LEU A 324 1.28 22.66 4.67
C LEU A 324 0.01 23.42 5.07
N ARG A 325 -0.56 24.25 4.18
CA ARG A 325 -1.85 24.93 4.44
C ARG A 325 -3.06 24.00 4.38
N PHE A 326 -2.99 22.90 3.64
CA PHE A 326 -4.09 21.95 3.55
C PHE A 326 -4.04 20.91 4.67
N SER A 327 -2.85 20.43 5.00
CA SER A 327 -2.64 19.23 5.82
C SER A 327 -2.36 19.48 7.29
N ALA A 328 -1.76 20.63 7.64
CA ALA A 328 -1.49 20.94 9.03
C ALA A 328 -2.83 20.98 9.80
N HIS A 329 -2.87 20.30 10.96
CA HIS A 329 -4.04 19.90 11.77
C HIS A 329 -4.58 18.47 11.58
N SER A 330 -3.92 17.63 10.78
CA SER A 330 -4.15 16.17 10.75
C SER A 330 -3.25 15.49 11.80
N TYR A 331 -3.80 15.21 12.99
CA TYR A 331 -3.05 14.64 14.11
C TYR A 331 -3.36 13.15 14.28
N SER A 332 -2.56 12.30 13.61
CA SER A 332 -2.65 10.83 13.69
C SER A 332 -1.31 10.26 14.14
N LEU A 333 -1.28 9.58 15.28
CA LEU A 333 -0.06 8.97 15.83
C LEU A 333 0.23 7.56 15.27
N PHE A 334 -0.79 6.92 14.70
CA PHE A 334 -0.74 5.56 14.14
C PHE A 334 -0.61 5.59 12.62
N ASP A 335 0.23 4.75 12.02
CA ASP A 335 0.31 4.63 10.56
C ASP A 335 -0.88 3.87 9.95
N ASN A 336 -1.11 4.03 8.65
CA ASN A 336 -2.27 3.44 7.97
C ASN A 336 -2.16 1.91 7.75
N TYR A 337 -1.00 1.31 8.05
CA TYR A 337 -0.69 -0.11 7.85
C TYR A 337 -0.69 -0.91 9.16
N GLU A 338 -0.52 -0.24 10.30
CA GLU A 338 -0.63 -0.81 11.65
C GLU A 338 -2.02 -1.38 11.94
N ASP A 339 -3.05 -0.66 11.51
CA ASP A 339 -4.46 -0.95 11.77
C ASP A 339 -5.21 -1.52 10.57
N VAL A 340 -4.56 -2.40 9.81
CA VAL A 340 -5.31 -3.29 8.90
C VAL A 340 -5.24 -4.75 9.32
N ARG A 341 -5.35 -4.96 10.63
CA ARG A 341 -5.73 -6.24 11.24
C ARG A 341 -7.24 -6.30 11.22
N THR A 342 -7.78 -6.92 10.18
CA THR A 342 -9.23 -7.14 10.11
C THR A 342 -9.63 -8.16 11.15
N ASN A 343 -10.71 -7.91 11.86
CA ASN A 343 -11.27 -8.88 12.79
C ASN A 343 -12.08 -9.98 12.06
N ASN A 344 -11.51 -10.58 11.02
CA ASN A 344 -12.09 -11.72 10.30
C ASN A 344 -11.04 -12.78 9.99
N GLY A 345 -11.51 -14.01 9.88
CA GLY A 345 -10.67 -15.21 9.79
C GLY A 345 -11.23 -16.33 10.66
N PHE A 346 -10.99 -17.57 10.27
CA PHE A 346 -11.50 -18.75 10.97
C PHE A 346 -10.85 -19.03 12.33
N VAL A 347 -9.68 -18.43 12.58
CA VAL A 347 -8.90 -18.64 13.80
C VAL A 347 -8.80 -17.34 14.57
N ALA A 348 -9.42 -17.30 15.75
CA ALA A 348 -9.25 -16.20 16.69
C ALA A 348 -8.02 -16.40 17.58
N TYR A 349 -7.20 -15.36 17.72
CA TYR A 349 -6.00 -15.41 18.55
C TYR A 349 -6.23 -14.69 19.87
N TYR A 350 -5.99 -15.41 20.97
CA TYR A 350 -6.10 -14.87 22.32
C TYR A 350 -4.78 -15.01 23.07
N PHE A 351 -4.40 -13.99 23.84
CA PHE A 351 -3.19 -13.97 24.64
C PHE A 351 -3.52 -13.50 26.06
N TRP A 352 -2.98 -14.18 27.06
CA TRP A 352 -3.07 -13.72 28.45
C TRP A 352 -1.95 -14.33 29.31
N LYS A 353 -1.81 -13.79 30.52
CA LYS A 353 -0.94 -14.34 31.56
C LYS A 353 -1.76 -15.20 32.51
N GLU A 354 -1.21 -16.35 32.89
CA GLU A 354 -1.77 -17.22 33.93
C GLU A 354 -0.86 -17.29 35.15
N LYS A 355 -1.49 -17.30 36.32
CA LYS A 355 -0.88 -17.66 37.60
C LYS A 355 -0.61 -19.16 37.64
N GLU A 356 0.22 -19.60 38.60
CA GLU A 356 0.56 -21.03 38.76
C GLU A 356 -0.67 -21.92 39.01
N ASN A 357 -1.72 -21.38 39.65
CA ASN A 357 -2.98 -22.08 39.91
C ASN A 357 -3.91 -22.17 38.68
N GLY A 358 -3.51 -21.60 37.53
CA GLY A 358 -4.28 -21.58 36.29
C GLY A 358 -5.37 -20.50 36.22
N GLU A 359 -5.44 -19.60 37.19
CA GLU A 359 -6.26 -18.38 37.09
C GLU A 359 -5.56 -17.33 36.22
N LEU A 360 -6.35 -16.47 35.58
CA LEU A 360 -5.84 -15.34 34.81
C LEU A 360 -5.14 -14.35 35.75
N ASP A 361 -4.01 -13.82 35.30
CA ASP A 361 -3.35 -12.69 35.95
C ASP A 361 -3.96 -11.38 35.43
N LEU A 362 -4.80 -10.78 36.27
CA LEU A 362 -5.53 -9.55 35.95
C LEU A 362 -4.67 -8.27 36.07
N GLY A 363 -3.54 -8.33 36.79
CA GLY A 363 -2.78 -7.13 37.14
C GLY A 363 -3.65 -6.05 37.82
N ASN A 364 -3.54 -4.81 37.35
CA ASN A 364 -4.36 -3.66 37.79
C ASN A 364 -5.61 -3.44 36.92
N GLY A 365 -5.88 -4.31 35.94
CA GLY A 365 -6.97 -4.18 34.98
C GLY A 365 -8.13 -5.15 35.26
N ASN A 366 -9.21 -5.00 34.50
CA ASN A 366 -10.30 -5.98 34.50
C ASN A 366 -9.98 -7.18 33.59
N PHE A 367 -10.83 -8.21 33.62
CA PHE A 367 -10.64 -9.44 32.84
C PHE A 367 -10.61 -9.23 31.31
N LEU A 368 -11.34 -8.24 30.77
CA LEU A 368 -11.27 -7.91 29.33
C LEU A 368 -9.92 -7.30 28.97
N ALA A 369 -9.35 -6.47 29.84
CA ALA A 369 -8.03 -5.91 29.64
C ALA A 369 -6.91 -6.96 29.74
N ALA A 370 -7.12 -8.01 30.53
CA ALA A 370 -6.18 -9.10 30.75
C ALA A 370 -6.11 -10.10 29.57
N ILE A 371 -7.23 -10.30 28.85
CA ILE A 371 -7.29 -11.14 27.65
C ILE A 371 -7.07 -10.28 26.41
N LYS A 372 -5.89 -10.36 25.80
CA LYS A 372 -5.61 -9.67 24.53
C LYS A 372 -6.14 -10.50 23.36
N HIS A 373 -6.91 -9.88 22.47
CA HIS A 373 -7.53 -10.54 21.31
C HIS A 373 -7.25 -9.72 20.02
N PRO A 374 -5.99 -9.67 19.56
CA PRO A 374 -5.51 -8.65 18.63
C PRO A 374 -5.93 -8.84 17.17
N TYR A 375 -6.28 -10.07 16.75
CA TYR A 375 -6.63 -10.37 15.36
C TYR A 375 -7.26 -11.75 15.20
N LYS A 376 -7.89 -11.95 14.03
CA LYS A 376 -8.23 -13.26 13.49
C LYS A 376 -7.38 -13.55 12.25
N LYS A 377 -7.13 -14.83 11.95
CA LYS A 377 -6.48 -15.29 10.71
C LYS A 377 -7.27 -16.44 10.09
N ASN A 378 -6.95 -16.79 8.86
CA ASN A 378 -7.55 -17.97 8.22
C ASN A 378 -6.89 -19.28 8.63
N TYR A 379 -5.80 -19.28 9.37
CA TYR A 379 -4.99 -20.45 9.69
C TYR A 379 -4.43 -20.38 11.12
N LEU A 380 -4.15 -21.54 11.71
CA LEU A 380 -3.41 -21.68 12.96
C LEU A 380 -1.92 -21.38 12.76
N SER A 381 -1.22 -20.98 13.82
CA SER A 381 0.23 -20.74 13.79
C SER A 381 1.01 -22.04 13.58
N TYR A 382 2.16 -21.94 12.92
CA TYR A 382 3.04 -23.07 12.66
C TYR A 382 4.33 -22.96 13.49
N HIS A 383 4.51 -23.91 14.40
CA HIS A 383 5.69 -24.00 15.27
C HIS A 383 6.24 -25.43 15.28
N LEU A 384 7.56 -25.55 15.36
CA LEU A 384 8.26 -26.82 15.35
C LEU A 384 9.20 -26.92 16.55
N ASN A 385 8.97 -27.90 17.44
CA ASN A 385 9.90 -28.22 18.52
C ASN A 385 10.80 -29.38 18.07
N ILE A 386 11.86 -29.05 17.33
CA ILE A 386 12.79 -30.05 16.78
C ILE A 386 13.87 -30.37 17.81
N ASP A 387 13.71 -31.51 18.48
CA ASP A 387 14.70 -32.09 19.38
C ASP A 387 15.77 -32.91 18.62
N ASN A 388 15.43 -33.48 17.47
CA ASN A 388 16.33 -34.32 16.68
C ASN A 388 17.28 -33.51 15.77
N ILE A 389 18.58 -33.69 15.97
CA ILE A 389 19.63 -33.01 15.20
C ILE A 389 19.54 -33.27 13.68
N LEU A 390 19.07 -34.44 13.25
CA LEU A 390 18.95 -34.79 11.84
C LEU A 390 17.83 -34.03 11.11
N PHE A 391 16.84 -33.55 11.87
CA PHE A 391 15.70 -32.78 11.37
C PHE A 391 15.88 -31.27 11.47
N ARG A 392 16.96 -30.78 12.10
CA ARG A 392 17.23 -29.34 12.16
C ARG A 392 17.37 -28.76 10.74
N PRO A 393 16.58 -27.73 10.36
CA PRO A 393 16.69 -27.12 9.05
C PRO A 393 18.06 -26.49 8.85
N LEU A 394 18.71 -26.83 7.73
CA LEU A 394 19.98 -26.24 7.31
C LEU A 394 19.75 -25.06 6.37
N PHE A 395 18.80 -25.21 5.44
CA PHE A 395 18.37 -24.16 4.50
C PHE A 395 17.00 -24.52 3.90
N THR A 396 16.44 -23.60 3.11
CA THR A 396 15.18 -23.81 2.38
C THR A 396 15.43 -23.87 0.88
N LEU A 397 14.72 -24.76 0.18
CA LEU A 397 14.76 -24.86 -1.28
C LEU A 397 13.34 -25.05 -1.81
N GLY A 398 12.87 -24.09 -2.63
CA GLY A 398 11.52 -24.13 -3.19
C GLY A 398 10.40 -24.17 -2.13
N GLY A 399 10.62 -23.52 -0.98
CA GLY A 399 9.67 -23.50 0.15
C GLY A 399 9.68 -24.75 1.04
N LYS A 400 10.63 -25.67 0.86
CA LYS A 400 10.80 -26.85 1.71
C LYS A 400 12.08 -26.76 2.53
N PHE A 401 12.04 -27.26 3.78
CA PHE A 401 13.22 -27.34 4.63
C PHE A 401 14.11 -28.51 4.23
N ILE A 402 15.40 -28.24 4.03
CA ILE A 402 16.42 -29.27 3.81
C ILE A 402 17.21 -29.43 5.10
N ASN A 403 17.40 -30.68 5.53
CA ASN A 403 18.06 -31.06 6.78
C ASN A 403 19.09 -32.18 6.55
N SER A 404 19.85 -32.54 7.59
CA SER A 404 20.89 -33.56 7.52
C SER A 404 20.36 -34.94 7.08
N LEU A 405 19.12 -35.30 7.45
CA LEU A 405 18.51 -36.57 7.03
C LEU A 405 18.35 -36.66 5.51
N HIS A 406 18.08 -35.54 4.82
CA HIS A 406 18.03 -35.53 3.36
C HIS A 406 19.36 -35.96 2.73
N PHE A 407 20.48 -35.51 3.29
CA PHE A 407 21.81 -35.87 2.79
C PHE A 407 22.15 -37.33 3.07
N VAL A 408 21.83 -37.82 4.27
CA VAL A 408 22.01 -39.24 4.62
C VAL A 408 21.18 -40.13 3.69
N MET A 409 19.90 -39.82 3.51
CA MET A 409 19.01 -40.56 2.61
C MET A 409 19.46 -40.49 1.15
N LEU A 410 20.04 -39.36 0.71
CA LEU A 410 20.60 -39.23 -0.63
C LEU A 410 21.80 -40.16 -0.83
N VAL A 411 22.71 -40.25 0.15
CA VAL A 411 23.86 -41.16 0.10
C VAL A 411 23.39 -42.61 0.03
N VAL A 412 22.42 -42.99 0.88
CA VAL A 412 21.82 -44.33 0.86
C VAL A 412 21.15 -44.62 -0.48
N LEU A 413 20.38 -43.68 -1.02
CA LEU A 413 19.71 -43.82 -2.31
C LEU A 413 20.72 -44.00 -3.45
N VAL A 414 21.79 -43.19 -3.49
CA VAL A 414 22.86 -43.31 -4.50
C VAL A 414 23.55 -44.67 -4.39
N PHE A 415 23.83 -45.14 -3.19
CA PHE A 415 24.42 -46.46 -2.98
C PHE A 415 23.51 -47.59 -3.46
N LEU A 416 22.21 -47.54 -3.13
CA LEU A 416 21.21 -48.52 -3.57
C LEU A 416 21.03 -48.50 -5.09
N LEU A 417 21.01 -47.32 -5.72
CA LEU A 417 20.93 -47.16 -7.17
C LEU A 417 22.18 -47.72 -7.87
N PHE A 418 23.36 -47.49 -7.30
CA PHE A 418 24.62 -48.05 -7.81
C PHE A 418 24.64 -49.59 -7.69
N TYR A 419 24.34 -50.12 -6.51
CA TYR A 419 24.31 -51.57 -6.27
C TYR A 419 23.24 -52.27 -7.12
N GLY A 420 22.02 -51.74 -7.12
CA GLY A 420 20.90 -52.24 -7.93
C GLY A 420 21.20 -52.14 -9.42
N GLY A 421 21.82 -51.04 -9.87
CA GLY A 421 22.28 -50.87 -11.24
C GLY A 421 23.32 -51.92 -11.66
N ARG A 422 24.29 -52.25 -10.78
CA ARG A 422 25.27 -53.33 -11.05
C ARG A 422 24.60 -54.70 -11.14
N LYS A 423 23.69 -55.01 -10.22
CA LYS A 423 22.95 -56.28 -10.23
C LYS A 423 22.07 -56.41 -11.48
N MET A 424 21.37 -55.34 -11.85
CA MET A 424 20.52 -55.30 -13.05
C MET A 424 21.34 -55.44 -14.33
N ASN A 425 22.48 -54.75 -14.44
CA ASN A 425 23.36 -54.89 -15.61
C ASN A 425 23.86 -56.34 -15.77
N ARG A 426 24.28 -57.00 -14.68
CA ARG A 426 24.67 -58.43 -14.71
C ARG A 426 23.51 -59.34 -15.12
N TRP A 427 22.28 -59.02 -14.70
CA TRP A 427 21.09 -59.78 -15.08
C TRP A 427 20.72 -59.58 -16.55
N ILE A 428 20.82 -58.34 -17.06
CA ILE A 428 20.62 -58.01 -18.47
C ILE A 428 21.61 -58.80 -19.34
N ASP A 429 22.88 -58.83 -18.94
CA ASP A 429 23.95 -59.52 -19.65
C ASP A 429 23.71 -61.04 -19.76
N LYS A 430 23.06 -61.64 -18.76
CA LYS A 430 22.75 -63.08 -18.73
C LYS A 430 21.46 -63.45 -19.46
N ARG A 431 20.49 -62.54 -19.60
CA ARG A 431 19.11 -62.87 -20.01
C ARG A 431 18.72 -62.37 -21.39
N PHE A 432 19.39 -61.36 -21.94
CA PHE A 432 18.99 -60.74 -23.21
C PHE A 432 20.03 -60.97 -24.30
N LYS A 433 19.57 -61.40 -25.49
CA LYS A 433 20.44 -61.58 -26.68
C LYS A 433 20.98 -60.25 -27.22
N ARG A 434 20.22 -59.15 -27.12
CA ARG A 434 20.62 -57.79 -27.57
C ARG A 434 21.00 -56.89 -26.38
N VAL A 435 22.10 -57.24 -25.72
CA VAL A 435 22.56 -56.59 -24.48
C VAL A 435 22.69 -55.06 -24.61
N ARG A 436 23.21 -54.54 -25.73
CA ARG A 436 23.39 -53.08 -25.93
C ARG A 436 22.07 -52.31 -25.90
N LEU A 437 21.03 -52.83 -26.55
CA LEU A 437 19.71 -52.20 -26.61
C LEU A 437 19.02 -52.24 -25.24
N ALA A 438 19.10 -53.38 -24.54
CA ALA A 438 18.54 -53.53 -23.20
C ALA A 438 19.24 -52.61 -22.17
N ARG A 439 20.57 -52.48 -22.22
CA ARG A 439 21.32 -51.53 -21.37
C ARG A 439 20.96 -50.07 -21.70
N PHE A 440 20.72 -49.73 -22.97
CA PHE A 440 20.29 -48.40 -23.37
C PHE A 440 18.89 -48.07 -22.82
N GLY A 441 17.93 -48.98 -22.94
CA GLY A 441 16.60 -48.84 -22.34
C GLY A 441 16.64 -48.71 -20.81
N TRP A 442 17.46 -49.51 -20.14
CA TRP A 442 17.68 -49.41 -18.70
C TRP A 442 18.27 -48.05 -18.28
N ARG A 443 19.25 -47.52 -19.03
CA ARG A 443 19.80 -46.18 -18.78
C ARG A 443 18.77 -45.07 -18.94
N LEU A 444 17.93 -45.13 -19.97
CA LEU A 444 16.84 -44.16 -20.14
C LEU A 444 15.85 -44.21 -18.97
N LEU A 445 15.50 -45.41 -18.51
CA LEU A 445 14.65 -45.58 -17.33
C LEU A 445 15.31 -45.00 -16.06
N GLN A 446 16.62 -45.23 -15.87
CA GLN A 446 17.36 -44.63 -14.75
C GLN A 446 17.36 -43.10 -14.81
N ILE A 447 17.56 -42.49 -15.99
CA ILE A 447 17.55 -41.03 -16.16
C ILE A 447 16.21 -40.42 -15.73
N GLY A 448 15.09 -41.11 -15.99
CA GLY A 448 13.76 -40.66 -15.54
C GLY A 448 13.46 -40.99 -14.07
N ALA A 449 13.81 -42.19 -13.61
CA ALA A 449 13.45 -42.68 -12.29
C ALA A 449 14.26 -42.03 -11.15
N VAL A 450 15.53 -41.70 -11.38
CA VAL A 450 16.40 -41.15 -10.33
C VAL A 450 15.92 -39.78 -9.83
N PRO A 451 15.64 -38.77 -10.69
CA PRO A 451 15.08 -37.50 -10.23
C PRO A 451 13.74 -37.67 -9.51
N TYR A 452 12.90 -38.61 -9.96
CA TYR A 452 11.62 -38.90 -9.32
C TYR A 452 11.79 -39.50 -7.92
N LEU A 453 12.70 -40.45 -7.74
CA LEU A 453 13.01 -41.03 -6.43
C LEU A 453 13.62 -40.00 -5.47
N ILE A 454 14.49 -39.10 -5.95
CA ILE A 454 15.01 -37.99 -5.15
C ILE A 454 13.86 -37.07 -4.72
N TYR A 455 12.94 -36.74 -5.63
CA TYR A 455 11.76 -35.93 -5.30
C TYR A 455 10.86 -36.60 -4.24
N LEU A 456 10.59 -37.91 -4.37
CA LEU A 456 9.83 -38.67 -3.38
C LEU A 456 10.55 -38.75 -2.02
N MET A 457 11.87 -38.92 -2.01
CA MET A 457 12.68 -38.92 -0.79
C MET A 457 12.58 -37.57 -0.07
N VAL A 458 12.71 -36.45 -0.80
CA VAL A 458 12.53 -35.10 -0.24
C VAL A 458 11.13 -34.93 0.33
N LEU A 459 10.08 -35.41 -0.36
CA LEU A 459 8.72 -35.38 0.17
C LEU A 459 8.57 -36.19 1.46
N PHE A 460 9.11 -37.41 1.49
CA PHE A 460 9.02 -38.31 2.63
C PHE A 460 9.71 -37.73 3.87
N VAL A 461 10.94 -37.21 3.73
CA VAL A 461 11.65 -36.58 4.85
C VAL A 461 10.90 -35.33 5.32
N ASN A 462 10.37 -34.51 4.39
CA ASN A 462 9.58 -33.33 4.78
C ASN A 462 8.27 -33.68 5.51
N LEU A 463 7.66 -34.83 5.20
CA LEU A 463 6.50 -35.32 5.94
C LEU A 463 6.82 -35.53 7.44
N GLY A 464 8.06 -35.94 7.74
CA GLY A 464 8.54 -36.12 9.12
C GLY A 464 8.51 -34.85 9.98
N TYR A 465 8.51 -33.64 9.39
CA TYR A 465 8.34 -32.40 10.17
C TYR A 465 7.00 -32.32 10.91
N SER A 466 5.97 -33.04 10.43
CA SER A 466 4.69 -33.13 11.13
C SER A 466 4.79 -33.76 12.52
N TRP A 467 5.83 -34.56 12.79
CA TRP A 467 6.07 -35.15 14.10
C TRP A 467 6.56 -34.14 15.14
N PHE A 468 7.13 -33.01 14.69
CA PHE A 468 7.64 -31.95 15.56
C PHE A 468 6.68 -30.75 15.64
N GLU A 469 5.52 -30.83 14.97
CA GLU A 469 4.53 -29.76 14.90
C GLU A 469 3.83 -29.57 16.24
N VAL A 470 3.92 -28.36 16.80
CA VAL A 470 3.29 -28.02 18.07
C VAL A 470 1.85 -27.61 17.81
N ARG A 471 0.91 -28.52 18.07
CA ARG A 471 -0.53 -28.24 18.07
C ARG A 471 -1.01 -27.69 19.42
N SER A 472 -0.61 -28.37 20.50
CA SER A 472 -0.81 -27.89 21.86
C SER A 472 0.46 -28.18 22.66
N GLY A 473 1.08 -27.17 23.25
CA GLY A 473 2.35 -27.35 23.95
C GLY A 473 3.17 -26.08 24.09
N LYS A 474 4.39 -26.26 24.60
CA LYS A 474 5.33 -25.17 24.88
C LYS A 474 5.87 -24.56 23.58
N LEU A 475 6.01 -23.24 23.57
CA LEU A 475 6.61 -22.45 22.50
C LEU A 475 8.00 -22.00 22.95
N ASP A 476 9.02 -22.83 22.70
CA ASP A 476 10.39 -22.57 23.17
C ASP A 476 10.99 -21.30 22.53
N GLU A 477 10.62 -21.01 21.27
CA GLU A 477 11.06 -19.82 20.53
C GLU A 477 10.60 -18.49 21.16
N MET A 478 9.56 -18.53 22.00
CA MET A 478 8.97 -17.34 22.62
C MET A 478 9.43 -17.13 24.06
N HIS A 479 10.36 -17.95 24.57
CA HIS A 479 10.80 -17.87 25.96
C HIS A 479 11.31 -16.46 26.33
N GLY A 480 10.76 -15.89 27.40
CA GLY A 480 11.13 -14.56 27.89
C GLY A 480 10.55 -13.38 27.11
N LEU A 481 9.77 -13.61 26.05
CA LEU A 481 9.08 -12.52 25.35
C LEU A 481 8.00 -11.88 26.24
N SER A 482 7.86 -10.56 26.14
CA SER A 482 6.70 -9.83 26.64
C SER A 482 5.46 -10.14 25.77
N ILE A 483 4.26 -9.92 26.30
CA ILE A 483 3.01 -10.23 25.59
C ILE A 483 2.87 -9.48 24.26
N ASN A 484 3.31 -8.22 24.19
CA ASN A 484 3.25 -7.43 22.95
C ASN A 484 4.22 -7.98 21.89
N ARG A 485 5.44 -8.37 22.29
CA ARG A 485 6.41 -9.01 21.39
C ARG A 485 5.91 -10.39 20.94
N ALA A 486 5.27 -11.14 21.83
CA ALA A 486 4.61 -12.40 21.49
C ALA A 486 3.49 -12.19 20.45
N ILE A 487 2.63 -11.19 20.63
CA ILE A 487 1.57 -10.83 19.66
C ILE A 487 2.18 -10.50 18.29
N GLY A 488 3.25 -9.70 18.25
CA GLY A 488 3.96 -9.34 17.02
C GLY A 488 4.60 -10.54 16.32
N TYR A 489 5.28 -11.41 17.08
CA TYR A 489 5.87 -12.65 16.59
C TYR A 489 4.81 -13.59 15.99
N MET A 490 3.69 -13.80 16.70
CA MET A 490 2.58 -14.62 16.22
C MET A 490 1.87 -14.01 15.00
N ALA A 491 1.88 -12.67 14.86
CA ALA A 491 1.20 -11.98 13.76
C ALA A 491 1.87 -12.26 12.41
N VAL A 492 3.20 -12.41 12.39
CA VAL A 492 3.99 -12.68 11.17
C VAL A 492 4.27 -14.16 10.92
N ASN A 493 3.90 -15.04 11.86
CA ASN A 493 3.99 -16.48 11.69
C ASN A 493 2.88 -16.96 10.72
N ASP A 494 3.30 -17.41 9.53
CA ASP A 494 2.41 -17.91 8.48
C ASP A 494 2.48 -19.44 8.38
N ASN A 495 1.32 -20.08 8.35
CA ASN A 495 1.23 -21.52 8.16
C ASN A 495 1.20 -21.87 6.67
N VAL A 496 2.39 -22.03 6.10
CA VAL A 496 2.57 -22.34 4.67
C VAL A 496 2.00 -23.72 4.30
N LYS A 497 1.88 -24.64 5.27
CA LYS A 497 1.42 -26.02 5.07
C LYS A 497 -0.10 -26.13 5.05
N HIS A 498 -0.77 -25.40 5.96
CA HIS A 498 -2.22 -25.31 6.07
C HIS A 498 -2.63 -23.85 5.94
N PRO A 499 -2.73 -23.32 4.70
CA PRO A 499 -2.95 -21.90 4.49
C PRO A 499 -4.35 -21.44 4.90
N ASN A 500 -5.29 -22.35 5.14
CA ASN A 500 -6.63 -22.04 5.65
C ASN A 500 -7.23 -23.21 6.45
N GLU A 501 -7.90 -22.89 7.55
CA GLU A 501 -8.69 -23.81 8.36
C GLU A 501 -10.08 -24.07 7.76
N VAL A 502 -10.58 -25.27 8.03
CA VAL A 502 -11.91 -25.70 7.57
C VAL A 502 -12.98 -25.27 8.56
N ASP A 503 -12.73 -25.36 9.86
CA ASP A 503 -13.69 -25.04 10.92
C ASP A 503 -13.25 -23.80 11.71
N LEU A 504 -14.20 -23.14 12.38
CA LEU A 504 -13.87 -22.06 13.32
C LEU A 504 -13.10 -22.64 14.51
N SER A 505 -12.04 -21.96 14.91
CA SER A 505 -11.21 -22.37 16.04
C SER A 505 -10.56 -21.18 16.73
N SER A 506 -10.05 -21.39 17.93
CA SER A 506 -9.33 -20.38 18.69
C SER A 506 -7.94 -20.88 19.03
N GLU A 507 -6.94 -20.02 18.86
CA GLU A 507 -5.59 -20.28 19.29
C GLU A 507 -5.29 -19.44 20.54
N LEU A 508 -5.09 -20.12 21.65
CA LEU A 508 -4.73 -19.51 22.91
C LEU A 508 -3.22 -19.52 23.05
N VAL A 509 -2.62 -18.37 23.32
CA VAL A 509 -1.19 -18.20 23.52
C VAL A 509 -0.98 -17.68 24.94
N ILE A 510 -0.63 -18.59 25.83
CA ILE A 510 -0.72 -18.39 27.28
C ILE A 510 0.69 -18.26 27.85
N GLN A 511 0.92 -17.20 28.63
CA GLN A 511 2.17 -16.99 29.35
C GLN A 511 2.07 -17.51 30.78
N ARG A 512 3.04 -18.30 31.21
CA ARG A 512 3.27 -18.69 32.61
C ARG A 512 4.73 -18.44 32.98
N GLY A 513 4.96 -17.46 33.85
CA GLY A 513 6.31 -16.95 34.12
C GLY A 513 7.01 -16.49 32.83
N LYS A 514 8.19 -17.05 32.54
CA LYS A 514 8.94 -16.77 31.30
C LYS A 514 8.59 -17.69 30.13
N THR A 515 7.71 -18.66 30.35
CA THR A 515 7.37 -19.67 29.33
C THR A 515 6.05 -19.35 28.64
N TRP A 516 5.97 -19.72 27.37
CA TRP A 516 4.77 -19.59 26.55
C TRP A 516 4.28 -20.97 26.12
N ARG A 517 2.97 -21.13 25.99
CA ARG A 517 2.35 -22.33 25.45
C ARG A 517 1.21 -21.94 24.50
N LYS A 518 1.00 -22.75 23.47
CA LYS A 518 -0.20 -22.68 22.64
C LYS A 518 -1.18 -23.79 22.97
N GLU A 519 -2.46 -23.47 22.86
CA GLU A 519 -3.57 -24.43 22.96
C GLU A 519 -4.61 -24.11 21.88
N GLU A 520 -5.05 -25.14 21.14
CA GLU A 520 -6.15 -25.04 20.19
C GLU A 520 -7.49 -25.28 20.90
N ARG A 521 -8.49 -24.43 20.64
CA ARG A 521 -9.83 -24.47 21.25
C ARG A 521 -10.91 -24.23 20.21
N MET A 522 -12.15 -24.48 20.64
CA MET A 522 -13.37 -24.19 19.87
C MET A 522 -13.71 -22.68 19.95
N PRO A 523 -14.53 -22.13 19.04
CA PRO A 523 -14.74 -20.68 18.90
C PRO A 523 -15.43 -19.98 20.08
N VAL A 524 -16.11 -20.73 20.97
CA VAL A 524 -16.71 -20.17 22.18
C VAL A 524 -15.88 -20.56 23.40
N LEU A 525 -15.37 -19.56 24.12
CA LEU A 525 -14.57 -19.74 25.33
C LEU A 525 -15.41 -19.37 26.56
N TYR A 526 -15.59 -20.30 27.49
CA TYR A 526 -16.34 -20.09 28.74
C TYR A 526 -15.38 -19.88 29.89
N PHE A 527 -15.45 -18.72 30.52
CA PHE A 527 -14.68 -18.34 31.70
C PHE A 527 -15.55 -18.41 32.95
N ALA A 528 -15.07 -19.12 33.98
CA ALA A 528 -15.63 -19.05 35.31
C ALA A 528 -15.12 -17.79 36.01
N VAL A 529 -16.04 -17.00 36.57
CA VAL A 529 -15.75 -15.81 37.36
C VAL A 529 -16.29 -16.05 38.77
N ARG A 530 -15.41 -15.94 39.79
CA ARG A 530 -15.74 -16.15 41.20
C ARG A 530 -15.27 -14.98 42.06
N LYS A 531 -15.93 -14.80 43.21
CA LYS A 531 -15.52 -13.80 44.20
C LYS A 531 -14.20 -14.19 44.86
N ASP A 532 -13.35 -13.20 45.11
CA ASP A 532 -12.14 -13.32 45.90
C ASP A 532 -12.45 -13.21 47.41
N LYS A 533 -11.41 -13.15 48.24
CA LYS A 533 -11.57 -13.07 49.70
C LYS A 533 -12.22 -11.77 50.17
N ASN A 534 -12.24 -10.74 49.32
CA ASN A 534 -12.81 -9.43 49.59
C ASN A 534 -14.24 -9.30 49.01
N GLY A 535 -14.77 -10.35 48.38
CA GLY A 535 -16.09 -10.36 47.77
C GLY A 535 -16.13 -9.79 46.34
N GLU A 536 -14.98 -9.49 45.73
CA GLU A 536 -14.88 -8.93 44.37
C GLU A 536 -14.70 -10.03 43.32
N TRP A 537 -15.24 -9.82 42.11
CA TRP A 537 -15.23 -10.80 41.01
C TRP A 537 -13.88 -10.89 40.26
N ASN A 538 -12.81 -11.21 41.00
CA ASN A 538 -11.43 -11.16 40.51
C ASN A 538 -10.81 -12.53 40.20
N LYS A 539 -11.50 -13.64 40.51
CA LYS A 539 -11.00 -14.99 40.17
C LYS A 539 -11.58 -15.45 38.86
N VAL A 540 -10.78 -15.33 37.80
CA VAL A 540 -11.19 -15.71 36.43
C VAL A 540 -10.35 -16.88 35.94
N ARG A 541 -11.00 -17.88 35.36
CA ARG A 541 -10.34 -19.06 34.77
C ARG A 541 -11.10 -19.58 33.56
N LEU A 542 -10.39 -19.98 32.51
CA LEU A 542 -11.01 -20.72 31.40
C LEU A 542 -11.55 -22.06 31.92
N GLN A 543 -12.86 -22.24 31.84
CA GLN A 543 -13.60 -23.41 32.36
C GLN A 543 -13.86 -24.43 31.25
N ALA A 544 -14.32 -23.97 30.10
CA ALA A 544 -14.73 -24.83 28.99
C ALA A 544 -14.63 -24.10 27.65
N HIS A 545 -14.80 -24.84 26.57
CA HIS A 545 -14.94 -24.30 25.22
C HIS A 545 -15.98 -25.11 24.44
N SER A 546 -16.65 -24.49 23.46
CA SER A 546 -17.67 -25.15 22.64
C SER A 546 -17.70 -24.59 21.23
N ASP A 547 -18.24 -25.37 20.29
CA ASP A 547 -18.60 -24.92 18.94
C ASP A 547 -19.93 -24.16 18.92
N SER A 548 -20.62 -24.09 20.06
CA SER A 548 -21.95 -23.51 20.21
C SER A 548 -21.97 -22.49 21.36
N LEU A 549 -22.72 -21.41 21.15
CA LEU A 549 -22.99 -20.40 22.18
C LEU A 549 -24.23 -20.84 22.97
N VAL A 550 -24.01 -21.16 24.25
CA VAL A 550 -25.03 -21.72 25.14
C VAL A 550 -25.09 -20.89 26.43
N LEU A 551 -26.27 -20.36 26.74
CA LEU A 551 -26.54 -19.60 27.96
C LEU A 551 -27.77 -20.19 28.64
N SER A 552 -27.55 -20.89 29.75
CA SER A 552 -28.64 -21.44 30.55
C SER A 552 -29.47 -20.36 31.24
N THR A 553 -28.88 -19.19 31.52
CA THR A 553 -29.60 -18.04 32.11
C THR A 553 -30.57 -17.36 31.16
N ARG A 554 -30.50 -17.64 29.85
CA ARG A 554 -31.32 -16.97 28.82
C ARG A 554 -32.01 -17.94 27.84
N ASP A 555 -32.03 -19.25 28.15
CA ASP A 555 -32.54 -20.30 27.27
C ASP A 555 -32.06 -20.14 25.81
N TYR A 556 -30.77 -19.88 25.65
CA TYR A 556 -30.15 -19.61 24.35
C TYR A 556 -29.15 -20.72 24.04
N ALA A 557 -29.34 -21.41 22.91
CA ALA A 557 -28.42 -22.44 22.45
C ALA A 557 -28.37 -22.46 20.91
N GLN A 558 -27.28 -21.98 20.33
CA GLN A 558 -27.09 -21.95 18.87
C GLN A 558 -25.64 -22.22 18.50
N LYS A 559 -25.43 -22.81 17.32
CA LYS A 559 -24.08 -23.01 16.77
C LYS A 559 -23.40 -21.66 16.58
N ALA A 560 -22.12 -21.57 16.93
CA ALA A 560 -21.38 -20.33 16.83
C ALA A 560 -20.96 -20.06 15.38
N GLU A 561 -21.41 -18.93 14.83
CA GLU A 561 -21.01 -18.44 13.51
C GLU A 561 -19.88 -17.40 13.57
N SER A 562 -19.43 -17.06 14.77
CA SER A 562 -18.23 -16.26 15.05
C SER A 562 -17.64 -16.69 16.40
N HIS A 563 -16.73 -15.89 16.95
CA HIS A 563 -15.97 -16.20 18.16
C HIS A 563 -16.48 -15.40 19.34
N TYR A 564 -16.67 -16.08 20.46
CA TYR A 564 -17.32 -15.52 21.65
C TYR A 564 -16.56 -15.87 22.93
N MET A 565 -16.53 -14.93 23.86
CA MET A 565 -16.09 -15.14 25.23
C MET A 565 -17.32 -15.02 26.14
N VAL A 566 -17.61 -16.06 26.90
CA VAL A 566 -18.72 -16.10 27.86
C VAL A 566 -18.15 -16.07 29.27
N PHE A 567 -18.55 -15.10 30.06
CA PHE A 567 -18.17 -14.99 31.47
C PHE A 567 -19.34 -15.44 32.32
N ASN A 568 -19.15 -16.59 32.98
CA ASN A 568 -20.10 -17.20 33.91
C ASN A 568 -19.77 -16.73 35.32
N TYR A 569 -20.62 -15.91 35.91
CA TYR A 569 -20.51 -15.49 37.31
C TYR A 569 -21.14 -16.58 38.18
N ILE A 570 -20.30 -17.27 38.95
CA ILE A 570 -20.67 -18.46 39.70
C ILE A 570 -20.75 -18.13 41.19
N ASP A 571 -21.87 -18.45 41.82
CA ASP A 571 -22.07 -18.28 43.24
C ASP A 571 -21.32 -19.34 44.09
N GLU A 572 -21.38 -19.23 45.41
CA GLU A 572 -20.74 -20.19 46.33
C GLU A 572 -21.33 -21.61 46.23
N LYS A 573 -22.57 -21.74 45.73
CA LYS A 573 -23.28 -23.01 45.55
C LYS A 573 -22.98 -23.66 44.20
N GLY A 574 -22.21 -23.00 43.33
CA GLY A 574 -21.86 -23.48 42.00
C GLY A 574 -22.89 -23.17 40.91
N SER A 575 -23.94 -22.39 41.22
CA SER A 575 -24.97 -21.96 40.27
C SER A 575 -24.57 -20.67 39.54
N PHE A 576 -25.10 -20.47 38.33
CA PHE A 576 -24.85 -19.26 37.57
C PHE A 576 -25.73 -18.11 38.07
N GLU A 577 -25.11 -17.07 38.63
CA GLU A 577 -25.76 -15.83 39.03
C GLU A 577 -26.01 -14.94 37.80
N GLN A 578 -25.04 -14.88 36.88
CA GLN A 578 -25.11 -14.10 35.65
C GLN A 578 -24.23 -14.72 34.56
N GLN A 579 -24.63 -14.58 33.30
CA GLN A 579 -23.76 -14.87 32.15
C GLN A 579 -23.68 -13.63 31.26
N ARG A 580 -22.45 -13.27 30.86
CA ARG A 580 -22.18 -12.15 29.94
C ARG A 580 -21.43 -12.64 28.72
N VAL A 581 -21.86 -12.23 27.54
CA VAL A 581 -21.26 -12.64 26.26
C VAL A 581 -20.57 -11.46 25.61
N PHE A 582 -19.32 -11.66 25.23
CA PHE A 582 -18.52 -10.72 24.47
C PHE A 582 -18.14 -11.36 23.13
N ASN A 583 -18.21 -10.58 22.06
CA ASN A 583 -17.62 -11.00 20.79
C ASN A 583 -16.10 -10.81 20.80
N HIS A 584 -15.41 -11.23 19.74
CA HIS A 584 -13.96 -11.10 19.66
C HIS A 584 -13.47 -9.64 19.63
N THR A 585 -14.30 -8.68 19.22
CA THR A 585 -13.93 -7.25 19.31
C THR A 585 -13.96 -6.70 20.74
N GLY A 586 -14.38 -7.49 21.72
CA GLY A 586 -14.51 -7.07 23.12
C GLY A 586 -15.84 -6.35 23.41
N ASN A 587 -16.78 -6.33 22.47
CA ASN A 587 -18.10 -5.74 22.66
C ASN A 587 -19.02 -6.72 23.38
N GLU A 588 -19.71 -6.27 24.42
CA GLU A 588 -20.76 -7.06 25.08
C GLU A 588 -22.00 -7.14 24.18
N ILE A 589 -22.51 -8.36 24.01
CA ILE A 589 -23.64 -8.66 23.13
C ILE A 589 -24.77 -9.42 23.83
N THR A 590 -24.67 -9.65 25.14
CA THR A 590 -25.63 -10.42 25.95
C THR A 590 -27.09 -10.02 25.68
N ASP A 591 -27.38 -8.71 25.71
CA ASP A 591 -28.73 -8.18 25.48
C ASP A 591 -29.14 -8.16 24.02
N LYS A 592 -28.18 -8.21 23.09
CA LYS A 592 -28.45 -8.25 21.66
C LYS A 592 -28.95 -9.62 21.21
N LEU A 593 -28.68 -10.70 21.96
CA LEU A 593 -29.07 -12.06 21.55
C LEU A 593 -30.58 -12.24 21.32
N ASN A 594 -31.41 -11.45 22.00
CA ASN A 594 -32.88 -11.54 21.93
C ASN A 594 -33.52 -10.41 21.10
N ILE A 595 -32.72 -9.50 20.53
CA ILE A 595 -33.23 -8.36 19.76
C ILE A 595 -33.23 -8.72 18.27
N PRO A 596 -34.37 -8.62 17.56
CA PRO A 596 -34.41 -8.84 16.11
C PRO A 596 -33.54 -7.80 15.39
N ASP A 597 -32.70 -8.25 14.45
CA ASP A 597 -31.76 -7.37 13.73
C ASP A 597 -32.46 -6.61 12.59
N PRO A 598 -32.27 -5.29 12.47
CA PRO A 598 -32.75 -4.56 11.30
C PRO A 598 -31.98 -5.01 10.05
N ALA A 599 -32.71 -5.30 8.98
CA ALA A 599 -32.13 -5.65 7.69
C ALA A 599 -31.18 -4.55 7.19
N LYS A 600 -29.97 -4.93 6.80
CA LYS A 600 -28.94 -4.03 6.30
C LYS A 600 -28.74 -4.18 4.80
N ARG A 601 -28.27 -3.09 4.20
CA ARG A 601 -27.71 -3.12 2.84
C ARG A 601 -26.20 -3.21 2.93
N ILE A 602 -25.64 -4.29 2.40
CA ILE A 602 -24.22 -4.56 2.40
C ILE A 602 -23.67 -4.30 0.99
N LEU A 603 -22.71 -3.40 0.84
CA LEU A 603 -22.01 -3.16 -0.42
C LEU A 603 -20.60 -3.74 -0.37
N LEU A 604 -20.31 -4.69 -1.25
CA LEU A 604 -19.02 -5.35 -1.35
C LEU A 604 -18.30 -4.96 -2.65
N PHE A 605 -17.11 -4.38 -2.52
CA PHE A 605 -16.18 -4.19 -3.62
C PHE A 605 -15.19 -5.34 -3.70
N VAL A 606 -15.01 -5.92 -4.88
CA VAL A 606 -14.06 -7.02 -5.13
C VAL A 606 -13.12 -6.64 -6.27
N ASN A 607 -11.89 -6.25 -5.92
CA ASN A 607 -10.90 -5.80 -6.90
C ASN A 607 -10.32 -6.98 -7.70
N GLY A 608 -9.69 -6.66 -8.82
CA GLY A 608 -8.94 -7.63 -9.63
C GLY A 608 -7.43 -7.53 -9.40
N TYR A 609 -6.67 -7.74 -10.47
CA TYR A 609 -5.22 -7.58 -10.46
C TYR A 609 -4.81 -6.17 -10.02
N ARG A 610 -3.82 -6.08 -9.13
CA ARG A 610 -3.20 -4.86 -8.60
C ARG A 610 -1.83 -4.79 -9.26
N PRO A 611 -1.65 -3.98 -10.31
CA PRO A 611 -0.37 -3.92 -10.96
C PRO A 611 0.62 -3.12 -10.09
N THR A 612 1.90 -3.51 -10.10
CA THR A 612 2.97 -2.74 -9.43
C THR A 612 3.22 -1.40 -10.13
N SER A 613 2.71 -1.25 -11.35
CA SER A 613 2.68 -0.01 -12.12
C SER A 613 1.26 0.37 -12.53
N ILE A 614 0.94 1.65 -12.49
CA ILE A 614 -0.33 2.18 -13.01
C ILE A 614 -0.11 2.76 -14.43
N GLY A 615 1.08 2.54 -15.01
CA GLY A 615 1.44 3.05 -16.31
C GLY A 615 0.56 2.50 -17.43
N HIS A 616 0.21 3.37 -18.37
CA HIS A 616 -0.58 3.02 -19.55
C HIS A 616 0.28 2.58 -20.74
N THR A 617 1.61 2.59 -20.58
CA THR A 617 2.60 2.19 -21.59
C THR A 617 3.54 1.11 -21.06
N PHE A 618 4.20 0.37 -21.97
CA PHE A 618 5.14 -0.69 -21.57
C PHE A 618 6.34 -0.14 -20.80
N GLU A 619 6.82 1.04 -21.21
CA GLU A 619 7.99 1.71 -20.67
C GLU A 619 7.77 2.13 -19.20
N GLU A 620 6.61 2.71 -18.89
CA GLU A 620 6.20 3.05 -17.52
C GLU A 620 6.09 1.79 -16.64
N ASN A 621 5.49 0.72 -17.18
CA ASN A 621 5.35 -0.56 -16.49
C ASN A 621 6.72 -1.20 -16.16
N PHE A 622 7.69 -1.11 -17.07
CA PHE A 622 9.02 -1.69 -16.88
C PHE A 622 9.86 -0.93 -15.84
N ALA A 623 9.78 0.40 -15.82
CA ALA A 623 10.46 1.24 -14.84
C ALA A 623 9.94 0.99 -13.40
N ASP A 624 8.63 0.85 -13.25
CA ASP A 624 7.98 0.55 -11.97
C ASP A 624 8.29 -0.87 -11.47
N ILE A 625 8.34 -1.88 -12.35
CA ILE A 625 8.71 -3.26 -12.00
C ILE A 625 10.12 -3.31 -11.40
N LYS A 626 11.08 -2.53 -11.93
CA LYS A 626 12.45 -2.45 -11.39
C LYS A 626 12.48 -1.87 -9.97
N LYS A 627 11.50 -1.03 -9.60
CA LYS A 627 11.42 -0.32 -8.31
C LYS A 627 10.57 -1.06 -7.26
N LYS A 628 9.48 -1.70 -7.68
CA LYS A 628 8.44 -2.26 -6.78
C LYS A 628 8.34 -3.80 -6.79
N GLY A 629 9.20 -4.46 -7.57
CA GLY A 629 9.12 -5.90 -7.80
C GLY A 629 8.15 -6.28 -8.93
N LEU A 630 8.15 -7.56 -9.30
CA LEU A 630 7.39 -8.07 -10.45
C LEU A 630 5.88 -8.04 -10.22
N GLU A 631 5.40 -8.48 -9.05
CA GLU A 631 3.98 -8.53 -8.69
C GLU A 631 3.82 -8.37 -7.16
N PHE A 632 2.65 -7.88 -6.70
CA PHE A 632 2.31 -7.94 -5.27
C PHE A 632 2.02 -9.39 -4.84
N PRO A 633 2.14 -9.71 -3.54
CA PRO A 633 1.72 -11.01 -3.02
C PRO A 633 0.23 -11.27 -3.25
N ASP A 634 -0.14 -12.53 -3.54
CA ASP A 634 -1.53 -12.99 -3.65
C ASP A 634 -2.34 -12.61 -2.39
N SER A 635 -3.66 -12.48 -2.57
CA SER A 635 -4.60 -12.18 -1.49
C SER A 635 -4.46 -13.10 -0.28
N ARG A 636 -4.57 -12.51 0.92
CA ARG A 636 -4.71 -13.23 2.21
C ARG A 636 -6.13 -13.72 2.48
N ASN A 637 -7.07 -13.43 1.58
CA ASN A 637 -8.50 -13.73 1.69
C ASN A 637 -9.21 -13.09 2.89
N LEU A 638 -8.71 -11.93 3.31
CA LEU A 638 -9.33 -11.10 4.34
C LEU A 638 -10.18 -10.00 3.68
N VAL A 639 -11.13 -9.47 4.44
CA VAL A 639 -12.08 -8.45 3.99
C VAL A 639 -11.98 -7.20 4.86
N TYR A 640 -12.03 -6.02 4.26
CA TYR A 640 -11.74 -4.75 4.91
C TYR A 640 -12.96 -3.84 4.91
N THR A 641 -13.07 -2.93 5.88
CA THR A 641 -14.10 -1.88 5.93
C THR A 641 -13.72 -0.64 5.11
N PHE A 642 -12.53 -0.62 4.52
CA PHE A 642 -12.02 0.48 3.69
C PHE A 642 -11.18 -0.04 2.51
N ASP A 643 -10.96 0.81 1.52
CA ASP A 643 -10.17 0.50 0.32
C ASP A 643 -8.67 0.44 0.61
N ARG A 644 -8.25 -0.67 1.25
CA ARG A 644 -6.88 -0.89 1.76
C ARG A 644 -5.77 -0.60 0.75
N TYR A 645 -6.01 -0.92 -0.52
CA TYR A 645 -5.00 -0.85 -1.57
C TYR A 645 -5.22 0.29 -2.56
N GLU A 646 -6.09 1.24 -2.22
CA GLU A 646 -6.41 2.38 -3.08
C GLU A 646 -6.82 1.92 -4.49
N TYR A 647 -7.53 0.80 -4.59
CA TYR A 647 -7.92 0.22 -5.88
C TYR A 647 -9.10 0.96 -6.51
N TRP A 648 -9.94 1.58 -5.68
CA TRP A 648 -11.20 2.20 -6.07
C TRP A 648 -11.18 3.70 -5.80
N ARG A 649 -10.76 4.11 -4.60
CA ARG A 649 -10.87 5.49 -4.09
C ARG A 649 -10.14 6.53 -4.93
N PRO A 650 -8.89 6.32 -5.38
CA PRO A 650 -8.17 7.33 -6.18
C PRO A 650 -8.83 7.61 -7.53
N TRP A 651 -9.63 6.67 -8.03
CA TRP A 651 -10.13 6.71 -9.39
C TRP A 651 -11.52 7.32 -9.45
N ASN A 652 -11.56 8.65 -9.43
CA ASN A 652 -12.80 9.45 -9.42
C ASN A 652 -13.73 9.12 -8.24
N ALA A 653 -13.17 8.61 -7.13
CA ALA A 653 -13.92 8.15 -5.96
C ALA A 653 -15.10 7.24 -6.35
N ILE A 654 -14.86 6.29 -7.26
CA ILE A 654 -15.92 5.46 -7.83
C ILE A 654 -16.67 4.67 -6.75
N ASP A 655 -15.96 4.20 -5.73
CA ASP A 655 -16.52 3.54 -4.54
C ASP A 655 -17.53 4.43 -3.82
N LEU A 656 -17.18 5.70 -3.54
CA LEU A 656 -18.09 6.66 -2.93
C LEU A 656 -19.32 6.94 -3.79
N LYS A 657 -19.17 6.95 -5.12
CA LYS A 657 -20.32 7.15 -6.02
C LYS A 657 -21.28 5.96 -6.01
N PHE A 658 -20.75 4.74 -5.93
CA PHE A 658 -21.56 3.55 -5.71
C PHE A 658 -22.21 3.55 -4.32
N GLN A 659 -21.48 3.91 -3.26
CA GLN A 659 -22.06 4.07 -1.92
C GLN A 659 -23.19 5.10 -1.91
N LYS A 660 -23.00 6.25 -2.55
CA LYS A 660 -24.05 7.27 -2.68
C LYS A 660 -25.26 6.76 -3.48
N ARG A 661 -25.05 5.90 -4.47
CA ARG A 661 -26.13 5.34 -5.30
C ARG A 661 -26.91 4.26 -4.54
N ILE A 662 -26.21 3.27 -3.99
CA ILE A 662 -26.80 2.10 -3.32
C ILE A 662 -27.23 2.41 -1.88
N ASN A 663 -26.68 3.46 -1.27
CA ASN A 663 -26.94 3.88 0.10
C ASN A 663 -26.85 2.70 1.10
N PRO A 664 -25.69 2.01 1.17
CA PRO A 664 -25.52 0.84 2.02
C PRO A 664 -25.38 1.24 3.49
N SER A 665 -25.81 0.35 4.38
CA SER A 665 -25.56 0.45 5.82
C SER A 665 -24.09 0.17 6.14
N GLU A 666 -23.50 -0.82 5.44
CA GLU A 666 -22.12 -1.23 5.62
C GLU A 666 -21.45 -1.46 4.26
N THR A 667 -20.17 -1.08 4.15
CA THR A 667 -19.38 -1.27 2.92
C THR A 667 -18.10 -2.02 3.23
N PHE A 668 -17.82 -3.04 2.41
CA PHE A 668 -16.66 -3.90 2.53
C PHE A 668 -15.84 -3.96 1.24
N TYR A 669 -14.57 -4.31 1.37
CA TYR A 669 -13.59 -4.41 0.30
C TYR A 669 -12.86 -5.75 0.44
N ALA A 670 -13.01 -6.63 -0.54
CA ALA A 670 -12.30 -7.91 -0.59
C ALA A 670 -11.14 -7.83 -1.59
N ASP A 671 -9.96 -8.28 -1.19
CA ASP A 671 -8.78 -8.32 -2.07
C ASP A 671 -8.85 -9.53 -3.02
N GLY A 672 -9.31 -9.33 -4.25
CA GLY A 672 -9.31 -10.36 -5.31
C GLY A 672 -7.99 -10.45 -6.09
N HIS A 673 -6.89 -9.89 -5.57
CA HIS A 673 -5.59 -9.90 -6.23
C HIS A 673 -4.94 -11.29 -6.26
N PHE A 674 -4.55 -11.71 -7.47
CA PHE A 674 -3.71 -12.89 -7.72
C PHE A 674 -2.76 -12.62 -8.88
N SER A 675 -1.59 -13.26 -8.86
CA SER A 675 -0.59 -13.17 -9.94
C SER A 675 -1.20 -13.35 -11.33
N VAL A 676 -0.64 -12.64 -12.32
CA VAL A 676 -0.95 -12.77 -13.76
C VAL A 676 -0.84 -14.22 -14.23
N SER A 677 -0.10 -15.09 -13.53
CA SER A 677 -0.08 -16.54 -13.81
C SER A 677 -1.47 -17.20 -13.76
N THR A 678 -2.40 -16.64 -12.99
CA THR A 678 -3.79 -17.10 -12.88
C THR A 678 -4.70 -16.53 -13.97
N SER A 679 -4.20 -15.59 -14.78
CA SER A 679 -4.93 -14.93 -15.88
C SER A 679 -4.93 -15.77 -17.16
N ASN A 680 -5.59 -15.27 -18.20
CA ASN A 680 -5.48 -15.81 -19.56
C ASN A 680 -4.12 -15.67 -20.20
N HIS A 681 -3.30 -14.75 -19.69
CA HIS A 681 -1.92 -14.60 -20.13
C HIS A 681 -1.02 -15.70 -19.54
N ARG A 682 -1.39 -16.30 -18.38
CA ARG A 682 -0.69 -17.42 -17.72
C ARG A 682 0.72 -17.15 -17.23
N SER A 683 1.33 -16.04 -17.64
CA SER A 683 2.61 -15.55 -17.12
C SER A 683 2.74 -14.07 -17.39
N LEU A 684 3.54 -13.39 -16.58
CA LEU A 684 3.87 -11.98 -16.78
C LEU A 684 4.57 -11.76 -18.12
N ILE A 685 5.47 -12.67 -18.53
CA ILE A 685 6.17 -12.61 -19.82
C ILE A 685 5.18 -12.61 -21.00
N ASN A 686 4.18 -13.48 -20.97
CA ASN A 686 3.17 -13.53 -22.04
C ASN A 686 2.34 -12.24 -22.08
N PHE A 687 1.99 -11.70 -20.91
CA PHE A 687 1.25 -10.44 -20.81
C PHE A 687 2.05 -9.29 -21.41
N THR A 688 3.29 -9.10 -20.96
CA THR A 688 4.16 -8.00 -21.39
C THR A 688 4.54 -8.09 -22.87
N THR A 689 4.87 -9.28 -23.37
CA THR A 689 5.16 -9.48 -24.80
C THR A 689 3.94 -9.21 -25.68
N THR A 690 2.74 -9.58 -25.22
CA THR A 690 1.50 -9.33 -25.95
C THR A 690 1.18 -7.83 -25.96
N SER A 691 1.28 -7.15 -24.81
CA SER A 691 0.97 -5.72 -24.70
C SER A 691 1.96 -4.85 -25.50
N ALA A 692 3.25 -5.19 -25.51
CA ALA A 692 4.27 -4.45 -26.25
C ALA A 692 4.08 -4.55 -27.77
N ALA A 693 3.65 -5.72 -28.28
CA ALA A 693 3.41 -5.93 -29.71
C ALA A 693 2.01 -5.46 -30.16
N TYR A 694 1.13 -5.07 -29.23
CA TYR A 694 -0.24 -4.71 -29.54
C TYR A 694 -0.32 -3.30 -30.16
N PRO A 695 -1.09 -3.09 -31.25
CA PRO A 695 -1.16 -1.78 -31.87
C PRO A 695 -1.84 -0.76 -30.97
N LYS A 696 -1.31 0.47 -30.98
CA LYS A 696 -1.93 1.62 -30.31
C LYS A 696 -3.31 1.95 -30.92
N ARG A 697 -4.13 2.65 -30.15
CA ARG A 697 -5.43 3.19 -30.61
C ARG A 697 -5.24 4.04 -31.87
N CYS A 698 -6.06 3.82 -32.91
CA CYS A 698 -6.08 4.68 -34.09
C CYS A 698 -6.49 6.13 -33.72
N SER A 699 -6.03 7.12 -34.48
CA SER A 699 -6.34 8.54 -34.20
C SER A 699 -7.83 8.89 -34.39
N HIS A 700 -8.50 8.25 -35.36
CA HIS A 700 -9.90 8.53 -35.71
C HIS A 700 -10.86 7.41 -35.30
N ASN A 701 -12.00 7.78 -34.73
CA ASN A 701 -13.02 6.83 -34.24
C ASN A 701 -13.74 6.03 -35.33
N LYS A 702 -13.82 6.54 -36.56
CA LYS A 702 -14.50 5.89 -37.70
C LYS A 702 -13.55 5.23 -38.72
N LYS A 703 -12.24 5.44 -38.62
CA LYS A 703 -11.25 4.93 -39.60
C LYS A 703 -10.14 4.15 -38.89
N HIS A 704 -10.23 2.81 -38.94
CA HIS A 704 -9.30 1.90 -38.27
C HIS A 704 -8.43 1.15 -39.27
N HIS A 705 -7.12 1.10 -39.01
CA HIS A 705 -6.15 0.30 -39.77
C HIS A 705 -5.48 -0.78 -38.90
N CYS A 706 -5.90 -0.91 -37.65
CA CYS A 706 -5.29 -1.76 -36.62
C CYS A 706 -5.68 -3.26 -36.71
N TYR A 707 -6.10 -3.75 -37.88
CA TYR A 707 -6.60 -5.13 -38.05
C TYR A 707 -5.50 -6.19 -38.16
N THR A 708 -4.28 -5.78 -38.48
CA THR A 708 -3.09 -6.64 -38.56
C THR A 708 -1.94 -6.03 -37.76
N SER A 709 -1.12 -6.88 -37.14
CA SER A 709 0.11 -6.50 -36.43
C SER A 709 1.26 -7.44 -36.80
N THR A 710 2.49 -6.95 -36.69
CA THR A 710 3.70 -7.74 -36.92
C THR A 710 4.03 -8.50 -35.64
N SER A 711 3.97 -9.84 -35.68
CA SER A 711 4.31 -10.68 -34.52
C SER A 711 5.80 -10.59 -34.17
N ALA A 712 6.11 -10.71 -32.88
CA ALA A 712 7.48 -10.78 -32.37
C ALA A 712 8.30 -11.89 -33.05
N LYS A 713 9.60 -11.64 -33.18
CA LYS A 713 10.63 -12.40 -33.90
C LYS A 713 10.64 -13.89 -33.49
N ASN A 714 10.31 -14.80 -34.42
CA ASN A 714 10.74 -16.20 -34.36
C ASN A 714 11.92 -16.40 -35.31
N PHE A 715 12.65 -17.52 -35.17
CA PHE A 715 13.83 -17.89 -35.97
C PHE A 715 13.59 -17.95 -37.50
N LEU A 716 12.33 -17.77 -37.95
CA LEU A 716 11.86 -17.84 -39.34
C LEU A 716 11.37 -16.47 -39.91
N GLY A 717 11.62 -15.36 -39.21
CA GLY A 717 11.29 -14.00 -39.69
C GLY A 717 9.97 -13.40 -39.16
N ASN A 718 9.63 -12.22 -39.66
CA ASN A 718 8.45 -11.46 -39.25
C ASN A 718 7.17 -12.04 -39.89
N ARG A 719 6.18 -12.41 -39.06
CA ARG A 719 4.86 -12.87 -39.54
C ARG A 719 3.79 -11.85 -39.19
N THR A 720 3.04 -11.40 -40.19
CA THR A 720 1.83 -10.59 -39.98
C THR A 720 0.72 -11.47 -39.42
N VAL A 721 0.12 -11.05 -38.30
CA VAL A 721 -1.00 -11.72 -37.65
C VAL A 721 -2.20 -10.79 -37.58
N ARG A 722 -3.42 -11.33 -37.64
CA ARG A 722 -4.62 -10.53 -37.35
C ARG A 722 -4.59 -10.09 -35.90
N THR A 723 -4.70 -8.79 -35.63
CA THR A 723 -4.60 -8.21 -34.28
C THR A 723 -5.56 -8.86 -33.29
N ILE A 724 -6.78 -9.19 -33.75
CA ILE A 724 -7.78 -9.86 -32.90
C ILE A 724 -7.28 -11.19 -32.32
N ASN A 725 -6.40 -11.91 -33.02
CA ASN A 725 -5.83 -13.18 -32.58
C ASN A 725 -4.73 -13.02 -31.52
N MET A 726 -4.26 -11.79 -31.28
CA MET A 726 -3.28 -11.51 -30.21
C MET A 726 -3.93 -11.52 -28.82
N HIS A 727 -5.25 -11.34 -28.73
CA HIS A 727 -5.98 -11.43 -27.47
C HIS A 727 -5.97 -12.86 -26.92
N ARG A 728 -5.70 -12.97 -25.62
CA ARG A 728 -5.75 -14.25 -24.91
C ARG A 728 -7.21 -14.59 -24.54
N VAL A 729 -7.96 -15.07 -25.52
CA VAL A 729 -9.38 -15.45 -25.37
C VAL A 729 -9.60 -16.85 -24.79
N ARG A 730 -8.55 -17.68 -24.74
CA ARG A 730 -8.66 -19.05 -24.19
C ARG A 730 -8.62 -18.98 -22.67
N PRO A 731 -9.67 -19.46 -21.97
CA PRO A 731 -9.75 -19.28 -20.53
C PRO A 731 -8.73 -20.11 -19.76
N ASN A 732 -8.11 -19.52 -18.75
CA ASN A 732 -7.30 -20.21 -17.76
C ASN A 732 -8.20 -20.79 -16.64
N LYS A 733 -8.80 -21.95 -16.89
CA LYS A 733 -9.71 -22.61 -15.94
C LYS A 733 -9.07 -22.91 -14.58
N SER A 734 -7.78 -23.28 -14.56
CA SER A 734 -7.05 -23.55 -13.31
C SER A 734 -6.87 -22.28 -12.48
N GLY A 735 -6.42 -21.19 -13.11
CA GLY A 735 -6.30 -19.89 -12.47
C GLY A 735 -7.65 -19.35 -11.97
N PHE A 736 -8.71 -19.50 -12.76
CA PHE A 736 -10.07 -19.17 -12.35
C PHE A 736 -10.49 -19.97 -11.10
N LYS A 737 -10.30 -21.29 -11.08
CA LYS A 737 -10.66 -22.14 -9.94
C LYS A 737 -9.86 -21.80 -8.68
N LYS A 738 -8.59 -21.40 -8.81
CA LYS A 738 -7.78 -20.91 -7.68
C LYS A 738 -8.45 -19.69 -7.04
N ARG A 739 -8.82 -18.69 -7.85
CA ARG A 739 -9.49 -17.47 -7.36
C ARG A 739 -10.87 -17.74 -6.79
N LEU A 740 -11.63 -18.64 -7.40
CA LEU A 740 -12.93 -19.09 -6.88
C LEU A 740 -12.76 -19.67 -5.47
N LYS A 741 -11.85 -20.63 -5.29
CA LYS A 741 -11.51 -21.23 -3.97
C LYS A 741 -11.10 -20.20 -2.93
N SER A 742 -10.30 -19.22 -3.33
CA SER A 742 -9.92 -18.10 -2.47
C SER A 742 -11.10 -17.20 -2.12
N GLY A 743 -12.02 -16.99 -3.06
CA GLY A 743 -13.30 -16.32 -2.84
C GLY A 743 -14.19 -17.04 -1.83
N HIS A 744 -14.22 -18.38 -1.82
CA HIS A 744 -14.95 -19.13 -0.79
C HIS A 744 -14.42 -18.80 0.61
N ILE A 745 -13.11 -18.70 0.79
CA ILE A 745 -12.52 -18.32 2.09
C ILE A 745 -12.99 -16.92 2.50
N ALA A 746 -12.93 -15.93 1.60
CA ALA A 746 -13.43 -14.60 1.89
C ALA A 746 -14.95 -14.55 2.13
N GLY A 747 -15.74 -15.38 1.43
CA GLY A 747 -17.18 -15.45 1.62
C GLY A 747 -17.55 -15.91 3.02
N ARG A 748 -16.85 -16.93 3.54
CA ARG A 748 -17.00 -17.36 4.92
C ARG A 748 -16.49 -16.31 5.92
N ASN A 749 -15.46 -15.52 5.58
CA ASN A 749 -15.03 -14.39 6.41
C ASN A 749 -16.07 -13.28 6.49
N ILE A 750 -16.73 -12.96 5.38
CA ILE A 750 -17.87 -12.03 5.36
C ILE A 750 -19.00 -12.57 6.21
N TYR A 751 -19.34 -13.86 6.05
CA TYR A 751 -20.41 -14.49 6.83
C TYR A 751 -20.15 -14.38 8.35
N GLN A 752 -18.92 -14.60 8.80
CA GLN A 752 -18.55 -14.39 10.20
C GLN A 752 -18.69 -12.93 10.64
N MET A 753 -18.26 -11.98 9.81
CA MET A 753 -18.37 -10.55 10.14
C MET A 753 -19.83 -10.11 10.31
N LEU A 754 -20.71 -10.60 9.43
CA LEU A 754 -22.15 -10.32 9.49
C LEU A 754 -22.81 -10.99 10.70
N ASN A 755 -22.16 -12.02 11.29
CA ASN A 755 -22.65 -12.76 12.44
C ASN A 755 -21.74 -12.62 13.68
N GLU A 756 -21.04 -11.48 13.86
CA GLU A 756 -20.36 -11.11 15.12
C GLU A 756 -21.36 -10.91 16.28
N VAL A 757 -22.62 -10.66 15.93
CA VAL A 757 -23.77 -10.95 16.79
C VAL A 757 -24.52 -12.10 16.11
N PRO A 758 -24.76 -13.23 16.79
CA PRO A 758 -25.21 -14.45 16.12
C PRO A 758 -26.53 -14.31 15.32
N ASN A 759 -26.59 -15.02 14.18
CA ASN A 759 -27.79 -15.29 13.37
C ASN A 759 -28.56 -14.07 12.87
N ARG A 760 -27.86 -13.19 12.17
CA ARG A 760 -28.41 -11.90 11.75
C ARG A 760 -28.35 -11.61 10.25
N SER A 761 -27.57 -12.34 9.47
CA SER A 761 -27.34 -11.98 8.07
C SER A 761 -28.45 -12.38 7.09
N GLU A 762 -29.42 -13.21 7.49
CA GLU A 762 -30.38 -13.82 6.55
C GLU A 762 -31.30 -12.79 5.86
N ASN A 763 -31.66 -11.71 6.55
CA ASN A 763 -32.50 -10.63 6.02
C ASN A 763 -31.69 -9.49 5.39
N ASP A 764 -30.36 -9.51 5.50
CA ASP A 764 -29.49 -8.53 4.84
C ASP A 764 -29.53 -8.68 3.32
N THR A 765 -29.28 -7.60 2.61
CA THR A 765 -29.19 -7.59 1.14
C THR A 765 -27.78 -7.22 0.68
N LEU A 766 -27.14 -8.13 -0.05
CA LEU A 766 -25.80 -7.98 -0.58
C LEU A 766 -25.80 -7.41 -2.01
N TYR A 767 -25.02 -6.35 -2.21
CA TYR A 767 -24.70 -5.75 -3.50
C TYR A 767 -23.21 -5.92 -3.76
N ILE A 768 -22.83 -6.40 -4.95
CA ILE A 768 -21.42 -6.65 -5.28
C ILE A 768 -20.99 -5.82 -6.49
N VAL A 769 -19.85 -5.15 -6.38
CA VAL A 769 -19.13 -4.54 -7.49
C VAL A 769 -17.81 -5.27 -7.68
N ALA A 770 -17.72 -6.09 -8.73
CA ALA A 770 -16.53 -6.89 -9.01
C ALA A 770 -15.82 -6.39 -10.27
N HIS A 771 -14.51 -6.22 -10.20
CA HIS A 771 -13.70 -5.80 -11.35
C HIS A 771 -12.74 -6.90 -11.80
N SER A 772 -12.60 -7.09 -13.12
CA SER A 772 -11.54 -7.92 -13.70
C SER A 772 -11.54 -9.36 -13.15
N MET A 773 -10.41 -9.82 -12.63
CA MET A 773 -10.21 -11.10 -11.96
C MET A 773 -11.05 -11.27 -10.69
N GLY A 774 -11.46 -10.15 -10.08
CA GLY A 774 -12.34 -10.11 -8.92
C GLY A 774 -13.70 -10.75 -9.18
N TYR A 775 -14.12 -10.91 -10.44
CA TYR A 775 -15.32 -11.67 -10.80
C TYR A 775 -15.26 -13.13 -10.32
N ALA A 776 -14.14 -13.83 -10.59
CA ALA A 776 -13.99 -15.23 -10.18
C ALA A 776 -13.97 -15.37 -8.64
N TYR A 777 -13.36 -14.39 -7.98
CA TYR A 777 -13.30 -14.31 -6.52
C TYR A 777 -14.68 -14.04 -5.92
N ALA A 778 -15.42 -13.07 -6.49
CA ALA A 778 -16.79 -12.75 -6.09
C ALA A 778 -17.73 -13.95 -6.23
N LEU A 779 -17.59 -14.77 -7.29
CA LEU A 779 -18.40 -15.98 -7.41
C LEU A 779 -18.17 -16.96 -6.26
N GLY A 780 -16.94 -17.09 -5.75
CA GLY A 780 -16.66 -17.93 -4.59
C GLY A 780 -17.32 -17.38 -3.33
N ILE A 781 -17.32 -16.06 -3.16
CA ILE A 781 -18.05 -15.39 -2.08
C ILE A 781 -19.56 -15.68 -2.17
N ILE A 782 -20.13 -15.54 -3.38
CA ILE A 782 -21.55 -15.76 -3.65
C ILE A 782 -21.94 -17.21 -3.35
N GLU A 783 -21.12 -18.18 -3.76
CA GLU A 783 -21.38 -19.60 -3.51
C GLU A 783 -21.44 -19.92 -2.01
N GLU A 784 -20.61 -19.29 -1.18
CA GLU A 784 -20.61 -19.48 0.28
C GLU A 784 -21.76 -18.80 1.02
N LEU A 785 -22.21 -17.66 0.50
CA LEU A 785 -23.28 -16.85 1.09
C LEU A 785 -24.67 -17.26 0.60
N ARG A 786 -24.77 -18.16 -0.38
CA ARG A 786 -26.05 -18.63 -0.91
C ARG A 786 -26.91 -19.23 0.21
N GLY A 787 -28.14 -18.73 0.32
CA GLY A 787 -29.10 -19.16 1.35
C GLY A 787 -28.86 -18.59 2.74
N LYS A 788 -27.84 -17.72 2.91
CA LYS A 788 -27.48 -17.08 4.19
C LYS A 788 -27.64 -15.55 4.20
N ILE A 789 -27.93 -14.97 3.03
CA ILE A 789 -28.16 -13.55 2.79
C ILE A 789 -29.01 -13.40 1.52
N GLN A 790 -29.73 -12.29 1.38
CA GLN A 790 -30.43 -11.95 0.14
C GLN A 790 -29.46 -11.29 -0.86
N PHE A 791 -29.59 -11.59 -2.14
CA PHE A 791 -28.78 -10.96 -3.18
C PHE A 791 -29.57 -9.85 -3.89
N GLY A 792 -29.07 -8.61 -3.76
CA GLY A 792 -29.63 -7.43 -4.42
C GLY A 792 -29.16 -7.36 -5.86
N SER A 793 -28.02 -6.71 -6.11
CA SER A 793 -27.48 -6.56 -7.46
C SER A 793 -26.01 -6.93 -7.58
N PHE A 794 -25.64 -7.52 -8.72
CA PHE A 794 -24.26 -7.88 -9.05
C PHE A 794 -23.77 -7.10 -10.27
N TYR A 795 -22.83 -6.19 -10.03
CA TYR A 795 -22.21 -5.32 -11.04
C TYR A 795 -20.83 -5.85 -11.42
N ILE A 796 -20.73 -6.42 -12.62
CA ILE A 796 -19.54 -7.10 -13.12
C ILE A 796 -18.83 -6.18 -14.12
N ILE A 797 -17.68 -5.63 -13.73
CA ILE A 797 -16.94 -4.65 -14.54
C ILE A 797 -15.70 -5.31 -15.14
N ALA A 798 -15.58 -5.25 -16.47
CA ALA A 798 -14.46 -5.79 -17.23
C ALA A 798 -14.02 -7.22 -16.82
N PRO A 799 -14.94 -8.19 -16.61
CA PRO A 799 -14.58 -9.47 -16.02
C PRO A 799 -13.58 -10.27 -16.85
N GLU A 800 -12.61 -10.87 -16.18
CA GLU A 800 -11.70 -11.82 -16.81
C GLU A 800 -12.24 -13.24 -16.64
N ASN A 801 -12.11 -14.06 -17.69
CA ASN A 801 -12.53 -15.47 -17.65
C ASN A 801 -14.01 -15.69 -17.31
N ALA A 802 -14.84 -14.72 -17.71
CA ALA A 802 -16.25 -14.71 -17.35
C ALA A 802 -17.02 -15.97 -17.81
N SER A 803 -16.53 -16.68 -18.84
CA SER A 803 -17.15 -17.89 -19.38
C SER A 803 -16.95 -19.17 -18.55
N VAL A 804 -16.09 -19.18 -17.51
CA VAL A 804 -15.77 -20.41 -16.75
C VAL A 804 -16.75 -20.66 -15.61
N GLY A 805 -17.06 -19.65 -14.80
CA GLY A 805 -18.05 -19.72 -13.71
C GLY A 805 -19.41 -19.19 -14.14
N LYS A 806 -20.47 -19.61 -13.44
CA LYS A 806 -21.87 -19.33 -13.79
C LYS A 806 -22.52 -18.38 -12.79
N VAL A 807 -23.20 -17.36 -13.29
CA VAL A 807 -24.14 -16.54 -12.52
C VAL A 807 -25.53 -17.16 -12.60
N HIS A 808 -26.20 -17.26 -11.46
CA HIS A 808 -27.58 -17.72 -11.36
C HIS A 808 -28.52 -16.52 -11.27
N LEU A 809 -29.03 -16.06 -12.42
CA LEU A 809 -29.84 -14.82 -12.48
C LEU A 809 -31.06 -14.84 -11.56
N SER A 810 -31.67 -16.02 -11.33
CA SER A 810 -32.83 -16.17 -10.44
C SER A 810 -32.53 -15.86 -8.97
N GLU A 811 -31.27 -15.83 -8.57
CA GLU A 811 -30.85 -15.52 -7.19
C GLU A 811 -30.77 -14.01 -6.95
N TRP A 812 -30.73 -13.18 -8.00
CA TRP A 812 -30.44 -11.73 -7.92
C TRP A 812 -31.65 -10.92 -8.36
N GLN A 813 -31.81 -9.71 -7.80
CA GLN A 813 -32.75 -8.73 -8.36
C GLN A 813 -32.28 -8.26 -9.74
N ASP A 814 -31.00 -7.95 -9.87
CA ASP A 814 -30.40 -7.52 -11.15
C ASP A 814 -28.92 -7.91 -11.27
N VAL A 815 -28.50 -8.28 -12.47
CA VAL A 815 -27.08 -8.53 -12.79
C VAL A 815 -26.71 -7.84 -14.09
N TRP A 816 -25.60 -7.10 -14.07
CA TRP A 816 -25.11 -6.35 -15.22
C TRP A 816 -23.62 -6.59 -15.45
N GLN A 817 -23.25 -6.81 -16.71
CA GLN A 817 -21.85 -6.87 -17.15
C GLN A 817 -21.50 -5.63 -17.98
N TYR A 818 -20.49 -4.88 -17.53
CA TYR A 818 -19.95 -3.71 -18.22
C TYR A 818 -18.57 -4.04 -18.82
N GLY A 819 -18.31 -3.63 -20.06
CA GLY A 819 -16.99 -3.89 -20.66
C GLY A 819 -16.81 -3.48 -22.12
N SER A 820 -15.72 -3.94 -22.73
CA SER A 820 -15.48 -3.77 -24.16
C SER A 820 -16.37 -4.67 -25.02
N ARG A 821 -16.71 -4.20 -26.23
CA ARG A 821 -17.56 -4.94 -27.18
C ARG A 821 -16.74 -5.93 -28.01
N PHE A 822 -16.33 -7.02 -27.37
CA PHE A 822 -15.60 -8.09 -28.03
C PHE A 822 -16.57 -9.04 -28.75
N GLN A 823 -16.81 -8.80 -30.05
CA GLN A 823 -17.58 -9.69 -30.93
C GLN A 823 -16.84 -9.89 -32.25
N LYS A 824 -16.57 -11.14 -32.64
CA LYS A 824 -15.87 -11.45 -33.89
C LYS A 824 -16.70 -10.95 -35.08
N GLY A 825 -16.20 -9.94 -35.80
CA GLY A 825 -16.83 -9.37 -37.01
C GLY A 825 -17.96 -8.35 -36.78
N ARG A 826 -18.39 -8.11 -35.53
CA ARG A 826 -19.44 -7.13 -35.16
C ARG A 826 -19.10 -6.28 -33.93
N GLY A 827 -17.88 -6.42 -33.41
CA GLY A 827 -17.36 -5.72 -32.24
C GLY A 827 -16.58 -4.45 -32.58
N ASP A 828 -16.11 -3.76 -31.55
CA ASP A 828 -15.23 -2.59 -31.71
C ASP A 828 -13.95 -2.99 -32.47
N ALA A 829 -13.31 -2.02 -33.13
CA ALA A 829 -12.04 -2.24 -33.81
C ALA A 829 -10.98 -2.81 -32.83
N PRO A 830 -10.06 -3.69 -33.27
CA PRO A 830 -9.17 -4.41 -32.37
C PRO A 830 -8.40 -3.51 -31.39
N CYS A 831 -7.87 -2.37 -31.84
CA CYS A 831 -7.12 -1.42 -31.01
C CYS A 831 -7.96 -0.71 -29.93
N LEU A 832 -9.28 -0.92 -29.89
CA LEU A 832 -10.20 -0.41 -28.86
C LEU A 832 -10.60 -1.47 -27.84
N LEU A 833 -10.27 -2.74 -28.08
CA LEU A 833 -10.66 -3.86 -27.23
C LEU A 833 -9.80 -3.95 -25.97
N ASP A 834 -10.38 -4.51 -24.92
CA ASP A 834 -9.66 -4.86 -23.70
C ASP A 834 -8.69 -6.00 -23.98
N GLY A 835 -7.39 -5.70 -23.87
CA GLY A 835 -6.31 -6.65 -24.07
C GLY A 835 -5.81 -7.29 -22.78
N VAL A 836 -6.12 -6.68 -21.62
CA VAL A 836 -5.80 -7.23 -20.31
C VAL A 836 -6.73 -8.41 -20.02
N ALA A 837 -8.04 -8.20 -20.12
CA ALA A 837 -9.07 -9.21 -19.98
C ALA A 837 -9.98 -9.18 -21.22
N PRO A 838 -9.69 -9.96 -22.27
CA PRO A 838 -10.57 -10.05 -23.44
C PRO A 838 -12.01 -10.41 -23.04
N GLN A 839 -12.93 -9.47 -23.27
CA GLN A 839 -14.25 -9.47 -22.64
C GLN A 839 -15.21 -10.49 -23.26
N VAL A 840 -15.50 -11.57 -22.54
CA VAL A 840 -16.51 -12.55 -22.93
C VAL A 840 -17.76 -12.40 -22.06
N LYS A 841 -18.92 -12.87 -22.54
CA LYS A 841 -20.14 -12.89 -21.73
C LYS A 841 -19.94 -13.79 -20.51
N ALA A 842 -20.30 -13.30 -19.33
CA ALA A 842 -20.36 -14.12 -18.12
C ALA A 842 -21.35 -15.27 -18.31
N ASN A 843 -20.96 -16.49 -17.98
CA ASN A 843 -21.84 -17.63 -18.15
C ASN A 843 -23.09 -17.47 -17.27
N GLY A 844 -24.28 -17.81 -17.80
CA GLY A 844 -25.56 -17.57 -17.13
C GLY A 844 -26.21 -16.21 -17.41
N LEU A 845 -25.48 -15.20 -17.89
CA LEU A 845 -26.08 -13.92 -18.31
C LEU A 845 -26.75 -14.01 -19.68
N GLN A 846 -27.81 -13.23 -19.88
CA GLN A 846 -28.38 -12.96 -21.20
C GLN A 846 -27.54 -11.90 -21.94
N ASN A 847 -27.70 -11.77 -23.26
CA ASN A 847 -26.93 -10.77 -24.01
C ASN A 847 -27.38 -9.34 -23.68
N GLU A 848 -28.62 -9.21 -23.25
CA GLU A 848 -29.31 -7.98 -22.89
C GLU A 848 -28.76 -7.38 -21.60
N ASN A 849 -28.21 -8.21 -20.71
CA ASN A 849 -27.53 -7.82 -19.45
C ASN A 849 -26.11 -7.29 -19.67
N ARG A 850 -25.68 -7.06 -20.92
CA ARG A 850 -24.35 -6.55 -21.26
C ARG A 850 -24.43 -5.12 -21.76
N VAL A 851 -23.62 -4.26 -21.16
CA VAL A 851 -23.49 -2.86 -21.58
C VAL A 851 -22.04 -2.57 -21.93
N TYR A 852 -21.85 -1.91 -23.07
CA TYR A 852 -20.52 -1.66 -23.61
C TYR A 852 -20.09 -0.22 -23.39
N ILE A 853 -18.77 0.00 -23.31
CA ILE A 853 -18.20 1.35 -23.22
C ILE A 853 -18.76 2.22 -24.38
N PRO A 854 -19.41 3.36 -24.08
CA PRO A 854 -20.01 4.24 -25.08
C PRO A 854 -19.01 4.71 -26.15
N GLU A 855 -19.48 4.88 -27.39
CA GLU A 855 -18.64 5.39 -28.48
C GLU A 855 -18.08 6.79 -28.20
N LYS A 856 -18.85 7.64 -27.50
CA LYS A 856 -18.40 8.97 -27.04
C LYS A 856 -17.17 8.93 -26.12
N LEU A 857 -16.91 7.79 -25.47
CA LEU A 857 -15.75 7.57 -24.62
C LEU A 857 -14.58 6.93 -25.38
N TYR A 858 -14.41 7.27 -26.66
CA TYR A 858 -13.36 6.75 -27.53
C TYR A 858 -11.96 6.75 -26.89
N LYS A 859 -11.60 7.84 -26.19
CA LYS A 859 -10.31 8.00 -25.50
C LYS A 859 -10.11 7.09 -24.28
N LYS A 860 -11.16 6.38 -23.84
CA LYS A 860 -11.15 5.41 -22.74
C LYS A 860 -11.19 3.96 -23.23
N LYS A 861 -11.04 3.70 -24.54
CA LYS A 861 -11.08 2.35 -25.14
C LYS A 861 -9.72 1.89 -25.65
N GLY A 862 -9.15 0.81 -25.17
CA GLY A 862 -7.87 0.29 -25.68
C GLY A 862 -7.34 -0.87 -24.85
N PHE A 863 -6.13 -1.35 -25.16
CA PHE A 863 -5.55 -2.54 -24.53
C PHE A 863 -5.61 -2.47 -23.00
N PHE A 864 -5.09 -1.39 -22.41
CA PHE A 864 -5.15 -1.12 -20.97
C PHE A 864 -6.37 -0.27 -20.59
N ASP A 865 -6.69 0.75 -21.38
CA ASP A 865 -7.73 1.74 -21.05
C ASP A 865 -9.13 1.12 -20.93
N SER A 866 -9.48 0.16 -21.81
CA SER A 866 -10.77 -0.54 -21.70
C SER A 866 -10.88 -1.40 -20.44
N HIS A 867 -9.76 -1.69 -19.78
CA HIS A 867 -9.71 -2.46 -18.55
C HIS A 867 -9.63 -1.59 -17.29
N PHE A 868 -9.27 -0.32 -17.42
CA PHE A 868 -8.93 0.49 -16.26
C PHE A 868 -10.18 0.96 -15.52
N ILE A 869 -10.31 0.57 -14.24
CA ILE A 869 -11.50 0.85 -13.43
C ILE A 869 -11.85 2.35 -13.34
N GLY A 870 -10.84 3.23 -13.34
CA GLY A 870 -11.05 4.68 -13.29
C GLY A 870 -11.80 5.26 -14.49
N TYR A 871 -11.91 4.50 -15.57
CA TYR A 871 -12.69 4.88 -16.74
C TYR A 871 -14.12 4.38 -16.74
N TYR A 872 -14.57 3.65 -15.72
CA TYR A 872 -15.93 3.09 -15.64
C TYR A 872 -16.96 3.94 -14.90
N SER A 873 -16.63 5.17 -14.47
CA SER A 873 -17.60 6.05 -13.80
C SER A 873 -18.90 6.32 -14.61
N TRP A 874 -18.85 6.15 -15.94
CA TRP A 874 -20.00 6.28 -16.84
C TRP A 874 -21.14 5.28 -16.55
N VAL A 875 -20.87 4.15 -15.90
CA VAL A 875 -21.93 3.18 -15.56
C VAL A 875 -22.97 3.78 -14.60
N LEU A 876 -22.55 4.74 -13.77
CA LEU A 876 -23.41 5.47 -12.84
C LEU A 876 -24.14 6.64 -13.52
N GLU A 877 -23.73 7.02 -14.74
CA GLU A 877 -24.35 8.08 -15.56
C GLU A 877 -25.44 7.55 -16.50
N ILE A 878 -25.65 6.23 -16.53
CA ILE A 878 -26.74 5.62 -17.31
C ILE A 878 -28.08 6.13 -16.75
N GLU A 879 -28.97 6.56 -17.63
CA GLU A 879 -30.28 7.10 -17.26
C GLU A 879 -31.25 6.00 -16.81
N LYS A 880 -32.19 6.36 -15.92
CA LYS A 880 -33.25 5.44 -15.46
C LYS A 880 -34.02 4.89 -16.66
N GLY A 881 -34.29 3.59 -16.67
CA GLY A 881 -34.98 2.89 -17.76
C GLY A 881 -34.08 2.47 -18.93
N ARG A 882 -32.80 2.85 -18.95
CA ARG A 882 -31.81 2.31 -19.89
C ARG A 882 -31.18 1.03 -19.35
N ARG A 883 -30.72 0.16 -20.27
CA ARG A 883 -29.99 -1.07 -19.91
C ARG A 883 -28.71 -0.73 -19.15
N GLY A 884 -28.42 -1.46 -18.08
CA GLY A 884 -27.28 -1.21 -17.19
C GLY A 884 -27.48 -0.06 -16.22
N TYR A 885 -28.72 0.41 -16.04
CA TYR A 885 -28.99 1.39 -15.01
C TYR A 885 -28.73 0.80 -13.62
N ILE A 886 -27.95 1.51 -12.82
CA ILE A 886 -27.71 1.19 -11.41
C ILE A 886 -28.73 1.96 -10.59
N ALA A 887 -29.73 1.26 -10.05
CA ALA A 887 -30.83 1.87 -9.31
C ALA A 887 -30.36 2.47 -7.97
N PRO A 888 -30.97 3.59 -7.53
CA PRO A 888 -30.86 4.06 -6.16
C PRO A 888 -31.71 3.20 -5.21
N HIS A 889 -31.25 3.00 -3.98
CA HIS A 889 -31.93 2.18 -2.97
C HIS A 889 -32.15 2.91 -1.64
#